data_AF-A0A1Y5F3G2-F1
#
_entry.id   AF-A0A1Y5F3G2-F1
#
_cell.length_a   1.000
_cell.length_b   1.000
_cell.length_c   1.000
_cell.angle_alpha   90.00
_cell.angle_beta   90.00
_cell.angle_gamma   90.00
#
_symmetry.space_group_name_H-M   'P 1'
#
loop_
_entity.id
_entity.type
_entity.pdbx_description
1 polymer ?
#
loop_
_entity_poly.entity_id
_entity_poly.type
_entity_poly.pdbx_seq_one_letter_code
_entity_poly.pdbx_strand_id
1 'polypeptide(L)'
;MKAIKSLFIFTALLLCFIPTVLAEPQAQAIDESAPTTHFQQHNDEVDKLSKLLEISEVKAIYEQCSKKDPAVEMSNCLWNGDGVGGTIQGIAANENLMDKIQNKLDETLNDGNINQYESVTTISLKKETTGAQKKLEDFYLNKMGKEIFGEYDAQGKPVGGKHKIIDHTKFNTLYQNQLTKNILTGISSFCIEAKVIKKFPLISQSESKRKTQRITNVTSLKDPVSGGTNPLTGAEIASENWKNCFVNAQYLCHGGVKISKADDGTVSKKYAKTELGVKTCDDPSDCDASSVTDKPKCKRDIKTCKQKNKDYKYTKTRACELTNFLKVTRQNLKTVEKISAGYDQVFSKGGRGIQGTDSKNQANTQQVVIDKKIDTMTSVTSNEFINDSGFSDGAKEDLAELEKCIQADQNGNAVAIADANACKKFLNTDKEASEKLKAEHAIRLKALTEKVKKIDIETEDTKELESFLQDQGMSDDDIGNQLANVDIVKLKEQIISRYKREKEELIKSLNDEINKTTSTEDGKFDFDKGDASADLQKLKKIHSELSSKTESYAQLIHFNNVVSGFLDIEDQSGKKTRNTASVKRELANSAFSQDNLGKTGALGDARYVDQNETIQESLKNVELTDDGGEQGATLGVDKINTVILKYDTE
;
A
#
# COMPACT_ATOMS: atom_id res chain seq x y z
N MET A 1 -11.03 -9.84 -69.76
CA MET A 1 -11.41 -10.97 -70.63
C MET A 1 -11.13 -12.28 -69.91
N LYS A 2 -12.16 -13.13 -69.82
CA LYS A 2 -12.21 -14.61 -69.65
C LYS A 2 -10.89 -15.36 -69.93
N ALA A 3 -10.54 -16.52 -69.37
CA ALA A 3 -11.14 -17.45 -68.41
C ALA A 3 -10.15 -18.63 -68.17
N ILE A 4 -10.17 -19.20 -66.95
CA ILE A 4 -10.25 -20.64 -66.60
C ILE A 4 -9.30 -21.65 -67.30
N LYS A 5 -8.53 -22.42 -66.50
CA LYS A 5 -8.62 -23.89 -66.45
C LYS A 5 -7.87 -24.50 -65.24
N SER A 6 -8.63 -25.23 -64.42
CA SER A 6 -8.18 -26.25 -63.46
C SER A 6 -7.80 -27.54 -64.20
N LEU A 7 -6.87 -28.32 -63.65
CA LEU A 7 -6.96 -29.79 -63.65
C LEU A 7 -6.18 -30.37 -62.46
N PHE A 8 -6.66 -31.52 -62.01
CA PHE A 8 -6.60 -32.12 -60.69
C PHE A 8 -6.15 -33.59 -60.89
N ILE A 9 -5.60 -34.23 -59.84
CA ILE A 9 -5.78 -35.65 -59.46
C ILE A 9 -4.64 -36.71 -59.69
N PHE A 10 -4.42 -37.49 -58.60
CA PHE A 10 -4.01 -38.90 -58.38
C PHE A 10 -2.57 -39.31 -57.98
N THR A 11 -2.34 -39.34 -56.66
CA THR A 11 -1.95 -40.46 -55.75
C THR A 11 -1.30 -41.77 -56.27
N ALA A 12 -0.18 -42.19 -55.65
CA ALA A 12 0.21 -43.58 -55.28
C ALA A 12 1.52 -43.56 -54.44
N LEU A 13 1.47 -43.58 -53.11
CA LEU A 13 1.69 -44.75 -52.21
C LEU A 13 2.84 -45.70 -52.59
N LEU A 14 3.96 -45.65 -51.84
CA LEU A 14 4.79 -46.83 -51.58
C LEU A 14 5.38 -46.75 -50.15
N LEU A 15 4.82 -47.57 -49.26
CA LEU A 15 5.37 -47.98 -47.97
C LEU A 15 6.53 -48.96 -48.19
N CYS A 16 7.58 -48.91 -47.36
CA CYS A 16 8.19 -50.10 -46.77
C CYS A 16 9.24 -49.77 -45.66
N PHE A 17 8.93 -50.28 -44.46
CA PHE A 17 9.81 -50.81 -43.39
C PHE A 17 10.81 -49.92 -42.63
N ILE A 18 10.47 -49.60 -41.37
CA ILE A 18 11.33 -49.85 -40.19
C ILE A 18 10.43 -50.30 -39.00
N PRO A 19 10.74 -51.38 -38.26
CA PRO A 19 10.00 -51.80 -37.08
C PRO A 19 10.47 -51.11 -35.79
N THR A 20 9.48 -50.61 -35.06
CA THR A 20 9.30 -50.40 -33.61
C THR A 20 10.46 -50.67 -32.63
N VAL A 21 10.82 -49.62 -31.87
CA VAL A 21 11.00 -49.68 -30.41
C VAL A 21 10.13 -48.59 -29.79
N LEU A 22 9.35 -48.98 -28.78
CA LEU A 22 8.40 -48.15 -28.04
C LEU A 22 9.07 -46.92 -27.43
N ALA A 23 8.54 -45.73 -27.74
CA ALA A 23 8.77 -44.51 -26.96
C ALA A 23 7.41 -43.81 -26.79
N GLU A 24 7.08 -43.51 -25.54
CA GLU A 24 5.88 -42.78 -25.11
C GLU A 24 5.76 -41.43 -25.84
N PRO A 25 4.54 -40.89 -26.04
CA PRO A 25 4.37 -39.60 -26.69
C PRO A 25 4.93 -38.51 -25.77
N GLN A 26 6.15 -38.06 -26.07
CA GLN A 26 6.67 -36.78 -25.60
C GLN A 26 5.73 -35.68 -26.09
N ALA A 27 5.08 -35.01 -25.14
CA ALA A 27 4.44 -33.74 -25.37
C ALA A 27 5.47 -32.79 -26.01
N GLN A 28 5.11 -32.26 -27.18
CA GLN A 28 5.93 -31.30 -27.90
C GLN A 28 6.19 -30.09 -27.01
N ALA A 29 7.47 -29.76 -26.87
CA ALA A 29 7.97 -28.60 -26.17
C ALA A 29 7.27 -27.34 -26.69
N ILE A 30 6.64 -26.62 -25.77
CA ILE A 30 6.29 -25.22 -25.98
C ILE A 30 7.62 -24.47 -26.01
N ASP A 31 7.83 -23.77 -27.11
CA ASP A 31 8.97 -22.92 -27.45
C ASP A 31 9.49 -22.12 -26.24
N GLU A 32 10.63 -22.55 -25.67
CA GLU A 32 11.42 -21.87 -24.65
C GLU A 32 12.17 -20.67 -25.27
N SER A 33 11.45 -19.76 -25.93
CA SER A 33 11.97 -18.46 -26.32
C SER A 33 11.30 -17.35 -25.51
N ALA A 34 11.26 -17.51 -24.19
CA ALA A 34 11.24 -16.36 -23.30
C ALA A 34 12.67 -15.82 -23.28
N PRO A 35 12.94 -14.55 -23.67
CA PRO A 35 14.22 -13.96 -23.35
C PRO A 35 14.24 -13.74 -21.83
N THR A 36 14.73 -14.76 -21.11
CA THR A 36 15.24 -14.67 -19.75
C THR A 36 16.45 -13.74 -19.74
N THR A 37 16.18 -12.44 -19.76
CA THR A 37 17.14 -11.37 -19.45
C THR A 37 16.51 -10.45 -18.39
N HIS A 38 16.01 -11.04 -17.31
CA HIS A 38 15.32 -10.34 -16.21
C HIS A 38 16.26 -9.73 -15.14
N PHE A 39 17.54 -9.52 -15.46
CA PHE A 39 18.45 -8.73 -14.61
C PHE A 39 18.84 -7.36 -15.19
N GLN A 40 18.62 -7.12 -16.49
CA GLN A 40 18.94 -5.82 -17.11
C GLN A 40 17.72 -4.89 -17.27
N GLN A 41 16.50 -5.43 -17.38
CA GLN A 41 15.28 -4.61 -17.51
C GLN A 41 14.77 -3.97 -16.20
N HIS A 42 15.32 -4.33 -15.03
CA HIS A 42 14.88 -3.75 -13.74
C HIS A 42 15.51 -2.38 -13.45
N ASN A 43 16.60 -2.03 -14.13
CA ASN A 43 17.05 -0.64 -14.11
C ASN A 43 16.12 0.25 -14.95
N ASP A 44 15.38 -0.30 -15.92
CA ASP A 44 14.58 0.48 -16.89
C ASP A 44 13.27 1.08 -16.33
N GLU A 45 12.69 0.51 -15.27
CA GLU A 45 11.49 1.08 -14.62
C GLU A 45 11.83 2.04 -13.47
N VAL A 46 12.98 1.87 -12.82
CA VAL A 46 13.58 2.89 -11.95
C VAL A 46 14.19 4.04 -12.79
N ASP A 47 14.58 3.77 -14.05
CA ASP A 47 15.14 4.73 -15.03
C ASP A 47 14.14 5.77 -15.56
N LYS A 48 12.83 5.59 -15.38
CA LYS A 48 11.83 6.55 -15.88
C LYS A 48 11.73 7.81 -15.03
N LEU A 49 12.38 7.84 -13.88
CA LEU A 49 12.39 8.99 -13.00
C LEU A 49 13.79 9.59 -13.00
N SER A 50 13.89 10.82 -13.53
CA SER A 50 15.10 11.62 -13.62
C SER A 50 16.09 11.36 -12.50
N LYS A 51 17.27 10.80 -12.82
CA LYS A 51 18.36 10.62 -11.85
C LYS A 51 18.96 11.98 -11.50
N LEU A 52 18.45 12.60 -10.44
CA LEU A 52 18.90 13.91 -9.97
C LEU A 52 20.36 13.86 -9.51
N LEU A 53 20.81 12.72 -8.98
CA LEU A 53 22.21 12.46 -8.66
C LEU A 53 23.15 12.41 -9.88
N GLU A 54 22.64 12.26 -11.10
CA GLU A 54 23.47 12.31 -12.32
C GLU A 54 23.76 13.74 -12.78
N ILE A 55 23.06 14.76 -12.25
CA ILE A 55 23.40 16.16 -12.47
C ILE A 55 24.80 16.41 -11.89
N SER A 56 25.72 16.88 -12.73
CA SER A 56 27.16 16.99 -12.40
C SER A 56 27.42 17.70 -11.07
N GLU A 57 26.71 18.79 -10.81
CA GLU A 57 26.84 19.59 -9.61
C GLU A 57 26.26 18.89 -8.38
N VAL A 58 25.15 18.17 -8.52
CA VAL A 58 24.57 17.35 -7.44
C VAL A 58 25.52 16.21 -7.08
N LYS A 59 26.08 15.53 -8.10
CA LYS A 59 27.07 14.47 -7.92
C LYS A 59 28.30 14.97 -7.17
N ALA A 60 28.79 16.17 -7.51
CA ALA A 60 29.93 16.78 -6.82
C ALA A 60 29.64 17.07 -5.34
N ILE A 61 28.42 17.51 -4.99
CA ILE A 61 28.01 17.70 -3.59
C ILE A 61 27.90 16.33 -2.89
N TYR A 62 27.33 15.31 -3.55
CA TYR A 62 27.24 13.96 -3.01
C TYR A 62 28.60 13.37 -2.66
N GLU A 63 29.59 13.48 -3.56
CA GLU A 63 30.95 12.99 -3.33
C GLU A 63 31.70 13.74 -2.23
N GLN A 64 31.33 14.99 -1.95
CA GLN A 64 31.87 15.76 -0.82
C GLN A 64 31.21 15.33 0.49
N CYS A 65 29.89 15.14 0.48
CA CYS A 65 29.14 14.68 1.64
C CYS A 65 29.48 13.24 2.04
N SER A 66 29.77 12.35 1.08
CA SER A 66 30.14 10.95 1.36
C SER A 66 31.49 10.79 2.06
N LYS A 67 32.36 11.81 1.99
CA LYS A 67 33.67 11.84 2.65
C LYS A 67 33.63 12.41 4.08
N LYS A 68 32.47 12.87 4.54
CA LYS A 68 32.28 13.42 5.89
C LYS A 68 32.04 12.31 6.93
N ASP A 69 32.03 12.72 8.19
CA ASP A 69 31.72 11.85 9.32
C ASP A 69 30.37 11.13 9.09
N PRO A 70 30.32 9.78 9.26
CA PRO A 70 29.08 9.00 9.18
C PRO A 70 27.93 9.49 10.06
N ALA A 71 28.21 10.30 11.09
CA ALA A 71 27.19 10.91 11.95
C ALA A 71 26.35 11.99 11.25
N VAL A 72 26.83 12.54 10.12
CA VAL A 72 26.08 13.51 9.32
C VAL A 72 25.15 12.78 8.36
N GLU A 73 23.84 13.01 8.48
CA GLU A 73 22.87 12.43 7.56
C GLU A 73 23.12 12.93 6.12
N MET A 74 23.41 12.00 5.20
CA MET A 74 23.71 12.30 3.79
C MET A 74 22.67 13.23 3.15
N SER A 75 21.38 12.93 3.37
CA SER A 75 20.26 13.72 2.85
C SER A 75 20.29 15.19 3.32
N ASN A 76 20.75 15.44 4.55
CA ASN A 76 20.84 16.76 5.13
C ASN A 76 22.08 17.50 4.62
N CYS A 77 23.23 16.82 4.51
CA CYS A 77 24.44 17.40 3.93
C CYS A 77 24.22 17.81 2.46
N LEU A 78 23.59 16.96 1.65
CA LEU A 78 23.27 17.27 0.26
C LEU A 78 22.43 18.53 0.12
N TRP A 79 21.40 18.64 0.96
CA TRP A 79 20.44 19.73 0.84
C TRP A 79 20.92 21.04 1.45
N ASN A 80 21.43 20.98 2.69
CA ASN A 80 21.76 22.15 3.50
C ASN A 80 23.26 22.44 3.58
N GLY A 81 24.12 21.54 3.10
CA GLY A 81 25.57 21.64 3.28
C GLY A 81 26.02 21.26 4.70
N ASP A 82 27.23 21.66 5.07
CA ASP A 82 27.81 21.46 6.41
C ASP A 82 27.52 22.62 7.39
N GLY A 83 26.53 23.46 7.08
CA GLY A 83 26.04 24.52 7.96
C GLY A 83 26.82 25.84 7.88
N VAL A 84 26.54 26.77 8.81
CA VAL A 84 27.14 28.11 8.81
C VAL A 84 28.64 28.03 9.10
N GLY A 85 29.47 28.42 8.12
CA GLY A 85 30.94 28.36 8.18
C GLY A 85 31.56 27.08 7.60
N GLY A 86 30.74 26.20 7.04
CA GLY A 86 31.18 25.00 6.35
C GLY A 86 31.68 25.24 4.92
N THR A 87 32.34 24.24 4.33
CA THR A 87 32.95 24.32 2.98
C THR A 87 32.03 23.80 1.86
N ILE A 88 30.97 23.07 2.21
CA ILE A 88 30.04 22.45 1.26
C ILE A 88 28.80 23.32 1.19
N GLN A 89 28.58 23.97 0.04
CA GLN A 89 27.32 24.64 -0.25
C GLN A 89 26.28 23.59 -0.68
N GLY A 90 25.21 23.46 0.11
CA GLY A 90 24.10 22.55 -0.20
C GLY A 90 23.25 23.01 -1.39
N ILE A 91 22.46 22.08 -1.94
CA ILE A 91 21.54 22.32 -3.07
C ILE A 91 20.60 23.50 -2.80
N ALA A 92 20.08 23.63 -1.57
CA ALA A 92 19.12 24.66 -1.19
C ALA A 92 19.67 26.10 -1.28
N ALA A 93 20.99 26.26 -1.23
CA ALA A 93 21.65 27.55 -1.28
C ALA A 93 22.08 27.96 -2.69
N ASN A 94 21.75 27.15 -3.72
CA ASN A 94 22.13 27.39 -5.11
C ASN A 94 20.87 27.40 -6.00
N GLU A 95 20.34 28.59 -6.27
CA GLU A 95 19.13 28.78 -7.07
C GLU A 95 19.24 28.17 -8.47
N ASN A 96 20.37 28.40 -9.17
CA ASN A 96 20.60 27.82 -10.51
C ASN A 96 20.58 26.29 -10.50
N LEU A 97 21.12 25.66 -9.45
CA LEU A 97 21.09 24.22 -9.30
C LEU A 97 19.68 23.71 -8.96
N MET A 98 18.95 24.46 -8.14
CA MET A 98 17.54 24.18 -7.83
C MET A 98 16.68 24.22 -9.10
N ASP A 99 16.88 25.22 -9.97
CA ASP A 99 16.16 25.34 -11.24
C ASP A 99 16.45 24.17 -12.16
N LYS A 100 17.71 23.72 -12.24
CA LYS A 100 18.07 22.50 -13.00
C LYS A 100 17.36 21.26 -12.47
N ILE A 101 17.30 21.10 -11.14
CA ILE A 101 16.60 19.98 -10.50
C ILE A 101 15.09 20.06 -10.76
N GLN A 102 14.49 21.24 -10.65
CA GLN A 102 13.07 21.46 -10.92
C GLN A 102 12.73 21.19 -12.38
N ASN A 103 13.50 21.72 -13.33
CA ASN A 103 13.30 21.46 -14.77
C ASN A 103 13.39 19.96 -15.08
N LYS A 104 14.36 19.28 -14.46
CA LYS A 104 14.53 17.84 -14.64
C LYS A 104 13.39 17.02 -14.03
N LEU A 105 12.76 17.49 -12.95
CA LEU A 105 11.54 16.90 -12.41
C LEU A 105 10.34 17.19 -13.32
N ASP A 106 10.20 18.42 -13.80
CA ASP A 106 9.09 18.88 -14.62
C ASP A 106 9.03 18.17 -15.99
N GLU A 107 10.20 17.85 -16.59
CA GLU A 107 10.30 16.97 -17.77
C GLU A 107 9.58 15.63 -17.59
N THR A 108 9.51 15.12 -16.35
CA THR A 108 8.92 13.82 -16.04
C THR A 108 7.52 13.90 -15.45
N LEU A 109 7.12 15.07 -14.96
CA LEU A 109 5.89 15.22 -14.18
C LEU A 109 4.81 16.00 -14.94
N ASN A 110 5.10 16.98 -15.79
CA ASN A 110 4.02 17.83 -16.31
C ASN A 110 3.11 17.09 -17.33
N ASP A 111 1.78 17.10 -17.10
CA ASP A 111 0.74 16.64 -18.05
C ASP A 111 -0.08 17.84 -18.52
N GLY A 112 -0.02 18.16 -19.82
CA GLY A 112 -0.99 19.05 -20.46
C GLY A 112 -1.20 20.43 -19.80
N ASN A 113 -0.11 21.11 -19.41
CA ASN A 113 -0.07 22.42 -18.73
C ASN A 113 -0.41 22.43 -17.22
N ILE A 114 -0.64 21.28 -16.60
CA ILE A 114 -0.82 21.21 -15.14
C ILE A 114 0.55 21.03 -14.49
N ASN A 115 0.91 21.96 -13.59
CA ASN A 115 2.09 21.83 -12.73
C ASN A 115 1.84 20.69 -11.75
N GLN A 116 2.43 19.51 -11.97
CA GLN A 116 2.28 18.40 -11.03
C GLN A 116 3.12 18.65 -9.77
N TYR A 117 2.47 18.63 -8.61
CA TYR A 117 3.13 18.79 -7.30
C TYR A 117 3.28 17.46 -6.59
N GLU A 118 2.46 16.46 -6.89
CA GLU A 118 2.64 15.10 -6.37
C GLU A 118 3.27 14.21 -7.43
N SER A 119 4.37 13.53 -7.09
CA SER A 119 4.90 12.49 -7.96
C SER A 119 4.44 11.11 -7.53
N VAL A 120 3.97 10.33 -8.49
CA VAL A 120 3.75 8.88 -8.34
C VAL A 120 5.12 8.22 -8.22
N THR A 121 5.67 8.23 -7.02
CA THR A 121 6.98 7.64 -6.75
C THR A 121 6.76 6.30 -6.09
N THR A 122 6.70 5.24 -6.89
CA THR A 122 6.90 3.89 -6.38
C THR A 122 8.40 3.68 -6.28
N ILE A 123 8.95 3.82 -5.07
CA ILE A 123 10.26 3.25 -4.81
C ILE A 123 10.04 1.75 -4.69
N SER A 124 10.15 1.06 -5.81
CA SER A 124 10.23 -0.39 -5.82
C SER A 124 11.60 -0.76 -5.25
N LEU A 125 11.66 -0.93 -3.93
CA LEU A 125 12.72 -1.71 -3.31
C LEU A 125 12.54 -3.13 -3.85
N LYS A 126 13.34 -3.53 -4.84
CA LYS A 126 13.29 -4.84 -5.48
C LYS A 126 13.29 -5.90 -4.38
N LYS A 127 12.15 -6.56 -4.20
CA LYS A 127 12.08 -7.83 -3.48
C LYS A 127 11.91 -8.88 -4.54
N GLU A 128 12.78 -9.89 -4.53
CA GLU A 128 12.52 -11.10 -5.33
C GLU A 128 11.12 -11.61 -4.98
N THR A 129 10.34 -11.99 -5.99
CA THR A 129 9.00 -12.54 -5.77
C THR A 129 9.13 -13.72 -4.82
N THR A 130 8.53 -13.61 -3.64
CA THR A 130 8.64 -14.65 -2.62
C THR A 130 7.77 -15.84 -2.98
N GLY A 131 8.03 -17.02 -2.41
CA GLY A 131 7.21 -18.22 -2.65
C GLY A 131 5.74 -17.94 -2.35
N ALA A 132 5.47 -17.24 -1.23
CA ALA A 132 4.13 -16.80 -0.87
C ALA A 132 3.46 -15.88 -1.92
N GLN A 133 4.22 -14.94 -2.50
CA GLN A 133 3.70 -14.02 -3.52
C GLN A 133 3.38 -14.76 -4.82
N LYS A 134 4.25 -15.68 -5.25
CA LYS A 134 4.02 -16.48 -6.46
C LYS A 134 2.75 -17.32 -6.34
N LYS A 135 2.53 -17.95 -5.18
CA LYS A 135 1.31 -18.73 -4.91
C LYS A 135 0.04 -17.88 -5.01
N LEU A 136 0.06 -16.66 -4.47
CA LEU A 136 -1.04 -15.71 -4.63
C LEU A 136 -1.25 -15.29 -6.08
N GLU A 137 -0.18 -14.97 -6.80
CA GLU A 137 -0.22 -14.59 -8.21
C GLU A 137 -0.88 -15.69 -9.04
N ASP A 138 -0.40 -16.93 -8.91
CA ASP A 138 -0.97 -18.10 -9.59
C ASP A 138 -2.45 -18.29 -9.24
N PHE A 139 -2.83 -18.16 -7.97
CA PHE A 139 -4.22 -18.26 -7.53
C PHE A 139 -5.11 -17.19 -8.16
N TYR A 140 -4.71 -15.92 -8.11
CA TYR A 140 -5.51 -14.81 -8.66
C TYR A 140 -5.60 -14.87 -10.18
N LEU A 141 -4.51 -15.23 -10.87
CA LEU A 141 -4.52 -15.44 -12.32
C LEU A 141 -5.50 -16.55 -12.71
N ASN A 142 -5.49 -17.67 -11.99
CA ASN A 142 -6.41 -18.78 -12.24
C ASN A 142 -7.87 -18.40 -11.93
N LYS A 143 -8.12 -17.75 -10.79
CA LYS A 143 -9.46 -17.28 -10.38
C LYS A 143 -10.03 -16.30 -11.40
N MET A 144 -9.28 -15.26 -11.76
CA MET A 144 -9.71 -14.27 -12.76
C MET A 144 -9.86 -14.91 -14.15
N GLY A 145 -8.93 -15.75 -14.56
CA GLY A 145 -8.96 -16.46 -15.84
C GLY A 145 -10.22 -17.32 -15.97
N LYS A 146 -10.56 -18.10 -14.93
CA LYS A 146 -11.77 -18.91 -14.88
C LYS A 146 -13.04 -18.07 -14.87
N GLU A 147 -13.09 -16.98 -14.11
CA GLU A 147 -14.28 -16.11 -14.04
C GLU A 147 -14.54 -15.37 -15.36
N ILE A 148 -13.49 -14.88 -16.03
CA ILE A 148 -13.59 -14.14 -17.30
C ILE A 148 -13.78 -15.11 -18.46
N PHE A 149 -12.87 -16.06 -18.63
CA PHE A 149 -12.74 -16.87 -19.84
C PHE A 149 -13.38 -18.26 -19.72
N GLY A 150 -13.70 -18.73 -18.51
CA GLY A 150 -14.17 -20.09 -18.28
C GLY A 150 -13.04 -21.11 -18.30
N GLU A 151 -13.42 -22.40 -18.34
CA GLU A 151 -12.46 -23.51 -18.37
C GLU A 151 -12.04 -23.85 -19.79
N TYR A 152 -10.78 -24.25 -19.94
CA TYR A 152 -10.20 -24.78 -21.17
C TYR A 152 -9.88 -26.26 -20.96
N ASP A 153 -10.06 -27.07 -22.01
CA ASP A 153 -9.65 -28.48 -22.00
C ASP A 153 -8.11 -28.61 -22.08
N ALA A 154 -7.62 -29.84 -21.93
CA ALA A 154 -6.19 -30.15 -21.97
C ALA A 154 -5.54 -29.83 -23.34
N GLN A 155 -6.33 -29.55 -24.37
CA GLN A 155 -5.89 -29.16 -25.70
C GLN A 155 -6.00 -27.65 -25.94
N GLY A 156 -6.32 -26.87 -24.90
CA GLY A 156 -6.42 -25.41 -24.96
C GLY A 156 -7.70 -24.90 -25.64
N LYS A 157 -8.75 -25.73 -25.78
CA LYS A 157 -10.04 -25.31 -26.34
C LYS A 157 -11.03 -24.98 -25.24
N PRO A 158 -11.88 -23.95 -25.41
CA PRO A 158 -12.87 -23.59 -24.40
C PRO A 158 -13.91 -24.72 -24.24
N VAL A 159 -14.20 -25.12 -23.00
CA VAL A 159 -15.10 -26.24 -22.65
C VAL A 159 -16.57 -26.02 -23.11
N GLY A 160 -16.90 -24.84 -23.64
CA GLY A 160 -18.20 -24.51 -24.26
C GLY A 160 -18.16 -24.21 -25.76
N GLY A 161 -17.04 -24.47 -26.45
CA GLY A 161 -16.88 -24.29 -27.90
C GLY A 161 -16.86 -22.84 -28.41
N LYS A 162 -16.98 -21.85 -27.52
CA LYS A 162 -16.91 -20.41 -27.85
C LYS A 162 -15.76 -19.72 -27.12
N HIS A 163 -15.03 -18.88 -27.85
CA HIS A 163 -14.03 -18.00 -27.28
C HIS A 163 -14.70 -16.80 -26.62
N LYS A 164 -14.38 -16.58 -25.35
CA LYS A 164 -14.87 -15.45 -24.59
C LYS A 164 -14.01 -14.21 -24.83
N ILE A 165 -14.63 -13.10 -25.19
CA ILE A 165 -13.97 -11.81 -25.44
C ILE A 165 -14.47 -10.79 -24.42
N ILE A 166 -13.53 -10.04 -23.84
CA ILE A 166 -13.80 -9.00 -22.84
C ILE A 166 -13.44 -7.61 -23.40
N ASP A 167 -14.26 -6.63 -23.08
CA ASP A 167 -14.04 -5.22 -23.43
C ASP A 167 -12.97 -4.62 -22.50
N HIS A 168 -12.04 -3.82 -23.06
CA HIS A 168 -10.97 -3.19 -22.29
C HIS A 168 -11.47 -2.27 -21.18
N THR A 169 -12.65 -1.66 -21.34
CA THR A 169 -13.29 -0.88 -20.28
C THR A 169 -13.55 -1.69 -19.01
N LYS A 170 -13.83 -2.99 -19.16
CA LYS A 170 -14.06 -3.90 -18.03
C LYS A 170 -12.78 -4.17 -17.23
N PHE A 171 -11.62 -4.19 -17.87
CA PHE A 171 -10.34 -4.22 -17.15
C PHE A 171 -10.12 -2.95 -16.35
N ASN A 172 -10.52 -1.79 -16.89
CA ASN A 172 -10.42 -0.52 -16.16
C ASN A 172 -11.33 -0.52 -14.91
N THR A 173 -12.56 -1.03 -15.03
CA THR A 173 -13.48 -1.20 -13.89
C THR A 173 -12.92 -2.15 -12.82
N LEU A 174 -12.37 -3.31 -13.24
CA LEU A 174 -11.72 -4.25 -12.33
C LEU A 174 -10.54 -3.59 -11.59
N TYR A 175 -9.72 -2.84 -12.33
CA TYR A 175 -8.58 -2.14 -11.75
C TYR A 175 -9.02 -1.02 -10.78
N GLN A 176 -10.04 -0.23 -11.10
CA GLN A 176 -10.60 0.79 -10.21
C GLN A 176 -11.14 0.17 -8.90
N ASN A 177 -11.83 -0.96 -9.02
CA ASN A 177 -12.33 -1.69 -7.86
C ASN A 177 -11.17 -2.27 -7.02
N GLN A 178 -10.12 -2.78 -7.66
CA GLN A 178 -8.91 -3.24 -6.96
C GLN A 178 -8.19 -2.10 -6.24
N LEU A 179 -8.08 -0.91 -6.86
CA LEU A 179 -7.51 0.28 -6.20
C LEU A 179 -8.32 0.68 -4.97
N THR A 180 -9.66 0.61 -5.05
CA THR A 180 -10.55 0.84 -3.90
C THR A 180 -10.27 -0.16 -2.78
N LYS A 181 -10.16 -1.44 -3.09
CA LYS A 181 -9.84 -2.49 -2.11
C LYS A 181 -8.45 -2.29 -1.51
N ASN A 182 -7.47 -1.91 -2.30
CA ASN A 182 -6.12 -1.57 -1.83
C ASN A 182 -6.16 -0.39 -0.86
N ILE A 183 -6.98 0.64 -1.10
CA ILE A 183 -7.19 1.75 -0.17
C ILE A 183 -7.74 1.23 1.17
N LEU A 184 -8.82 0.44 1.12
CA LEU A 184 -9.44 -0.11 2.32
C LEU A 184 -8.45 -1.00 3.11
N THR A 185 -7.72 -1.87 2.42
CA THR A 185 -6.69 -2.72 3.03
C THR A 185 -5.53 -1.91 3.60
N GLY A 186 -5.06 -0.85 2.91
CA GLY A 186 -4.01 0.03 3.40
C GLY A 186 -4.43 0.77 4.67
N ILE A 187 -5.66 1.28 4.71
CA ILE A 187 -6.26 1.88 5.91
C ILE A 187 -6.37 0.84 7.03
N SER A 188 -6.92 -0.34 6.74
CA SER A 188 -7.06 -1.42 7.71
C SER A 188 -5.72 -1.88 8.26
N SER A 189 -4.66 -1.91 7.45
CA SER A 189 -3.31 -2.26 7.91
C SER A 189 -2.75 -1.26 8.91
N PHE A 190 -3.13 0.00 8.82
CA PHE A 190 -2.77 1.02 9.82
C PHE A 190 -3.67 0.91 11.06
N CYS A 191 -4.98 0.80 10.87
CA CYS A 191 -5.96 0.86 11.95
C CYS A 191 -6.04 -0.41 12.80
N ILE A 192 -5.73 -1.58 12.24
CA ILE A 192 -5.73 -2.84 12.99
C ILE A 192 -4.67 -2.84 14.10
N GLU A 193 -3.58 -2.08 13.96
CA GLU A 193 -2.54 -1.94 14.99
C GLU A 193 -2.76 -0.75 15.92
N ALA A 194 -3.76 0.09 15.63
CA ALA A 194 -4.01 1.32 16.36
C ALA A 194 -4.97 1.09 17.54
N LYS A 195 -4.67 1.77 18.64
CA LYS A 195 -5.64 2.04 19.69
C LYS A 195 -6.27 3.40 19.45
N VAL A 196 -7.58 3.46 19.28
CA VAL A 196 -8.31 4.72 19.10
C VAL A 196 -8.58 5.35 20.47
N ILE A 197 -7.97 6.50 20.74
CA ILE A 197 -8.13 7.26 21.98
C ILE A 197 -8.74 8.61 21.61
N LYS A 198 -9.96 8.87 22.09
CA LYS A 198 -10.70 10.11 21.78
C LYS A 198 -10.72 10.43 20.28
N LYS A 199 -11.00 9.41 19.46
CA LYS A 199 -11.02 9.43 17.97
C LYS A 199 -9.66 9.50 17.27
N PHE A 200 -8.54 9.71 17.97
CA PHE A 200 -7.21 9.69 17.36
C PHE A 200 -6.55 8.31 17.49
N PRO A 201 -5.93 7.78 16.43
CA PRO A 201 -5.19 6.54 16.52
C PRO A 201 -3.83 6.74 17.22
N LEU A 202 -3.42 5.75 18.01
CA LEU A 202 -2.09 5.63 18.59
C LEU A 202 -1.56 4.21 18.36
N ILE A 203 -0.41 4.10 17.70
CA ILE A 203 0.27 2.85 17.40
C ILE A 203 1.56 2.78 18.23
N SER A 204 1.79 1.66 18.91
CA SER A 204 3.01 1.50 19.69
C SER A 204 4.24 1.28 18.80
N GLN A 205 5.36 1.89 19.15
CA GLN A 205 6.65 1.59 18.52
C GLN A 205 7.10 0.15 18.79
N SER A 206 6.65 -0.44 19.92
CA SER A 206 6.97 -1.81 20.29
C SER A 206 6.18 -2.81 19.45
N GLU A 207 6.88 -3.70 18.75
CA GLU A 207 6.27 -4.74 17.90
C GLU A 207 5.36 -5.67 18.68
N SER A 208 5.79 -6.15 19.85
CA SER A 208 4.96 -7.03 20.69
C SER A 208 3.64 -6.35 21.09
N LYS A 209 3.68 -5.07 21.46
CA LYS A 209 2.47 -4.30 21.76
C LYS A 209 1.57 -4.11 20.55
N ARG A 210 2.14 -3.91 19.35
CA ARG A 210 1.34 -3.85 18.10
C ARG A 210 0.67 -5.18 17.81
N LYS A 211 1.41 -6.29 17.92
CA LYS A 211 0.87 -7.65 17.78
C LYS A 211 -0.28 -7.89 18.76
N THR A 212 -0.11 -7.53 20.04
CA THR A 212 -1.20 -7.62 21.03
C THR A 212 -2.40 -6.76 20.64
N GLN A 213 -2.20 -5.50 20.23
CA GLN A 213 -3.30 -4.61 19.84
C GLN A 213 -4.04 -5.13 18.60
N ARG A 214 -3.31 -5.68 17.62
CA ARG A 214 -3.86 -6.33 16.43
C ARG A 214 -4.77 -7.48 16.81
N ILE A 215 -4.30 -8.38 17.68
CA ILE A 215 -5.10 -9.49 18.19
C ILE A 215 -6.34 -8.96 18.92
N THR A 216 -6.19 -7.97 19.80
CA THR A 216 -7.33 -7.36 20.51
C THR A 216 -8.39 -6.83 19.53
N ASN A 217 -7.97 -6.08 18.51
CA ASN A 217 -8.89 -5.49 17.52
C ASN A 217 -9.59 -6.55 16.67
N VAL A 218 -8.94 -7.68 16.40
CA VAL A 218 -9.53 -8.83 15.67
C VAL A 218 -10.50 -9.58 16.57
N THR A 219 -10.10 -9.92 17.79
CA THR A 219 -10.94 -10.71 18.70
C THR A 219 -12.16 -9.92 19.17
N SER A 220 -12.06 -8.59 19.32
CA SER A 220 -13.19 -7.76 19.76
C SER A 220 -14.32 -7.64 18.73
N LEU A 221 -14.11 -8.10 17.48
CA LEU A 221 -15.17 -8.16 16.47
C LEU A 221 -16.35 -9.03 16.94
N LYS A 222 -16.08 -10.04 17.77
CA LYS A 222 -17.09 -10.98 18.28
C LYS A 222 -17.79 -10.52 19.55
N ASP A 223 -17.31 -9.47 20.20
CA ASP A 223 -17.80 -9.09 21.52
C ASP A 223 -19.27 -8.60 21.42
N PRO A 224 -20.22 -9.23 22.15
CA PRO A 224 -21.58 -8.73 22.21
C PRO A 224 -21.60 -7.48 23.09
N VAL A 225 -22.23 -6.40 22.63
CA VAL A 225 -22.40 -5.20 23.46
C VAL A 225 -23.78 -5.28 24.11
N SER A 226 -23.81 -5.57 25.40
CA SER A 226 -25.04 -5.57 26.18
C SER A 226 -25.29 -4.16 26.75
N GLY A 227 -26.33 -3.48 26.28
CA GLY A 227 -26.89 -2.28 26.92
C GLY A 227 -27.35 -1.19 25.94
N GLY A 228 -28.67 -0.93 25.91
CA GLY A 228 -29.28 0.15 25.13
C GLY A 228 -30.54 -0.31 24.37
N THR A 229 -31.33 0.63 23.87
CA THR A 229 -32.50 0.36 23.02
C THR A 229 -32.13 -0.10 21.59
N ASN A 230 -30.87 0.11 21.17
CA ASN A 230 -30.25 -0.41 19.94
C ASN A 230 -28.74 -0.71 20.19
N PRO A 231 -28.38 -1.86 20.79
CA PRO A 231 -26.98 -2.18 21.06
C PRO A 231 -26.20 -2.43 19.75
N LEU A 232 -25.09 -1.73 19.55
CA LEU A 232 -24.16 -1.99 18.43
C LEU A 232 -23.41 -3.30 18.65
N THR A 233 -23.07 -4.03 17.61
CA THR A 233 -22.19 -5.21 17.71
C THR A 233 -20.73 -4.82 17.88
N GLY A 234 -19.87 -5.74 18.36
CA GLY A 234 -18.42 -5.53 18.40
C GLY A 234 -17.83 -5.17 17.03
N ALA A 235 -18.36 -5.77 15.95
CA ALA A 235 -18.03 -5.44 14.58
C ALA A 235 -18.41 -3.99 14.19
N GLU A 236 -19.58 -3.51 14.61
CA GLU A 236 -20.00 -2.12 14.37
C GLU A 236 -19.13 -1.12 15.15
N ILE A 237 -18.82 -1.38 16.42
CA ILE A 237 -17.89 -0.56 17.20
C ILE A 237 -16.50 -0.54 16.55
N ALA A 238 -16.01 -1.70 16.09
CA ALA A 238 -14.74 -1.79 15.38
C ALA A 238 -14.74 -0.99 14.09
N SER A 239 -15.86 -1.01 13.33
CA SER A 239 -16.02 -0.16 12.14
C SER A 239 -16.03 1.32 12.48
N GLU A 240 -16.70 1.77 13.55
CA GLU A 240 -16.65 3.16 13.99
C GLU A 240 -15.24 3.58 14.43
N ASN A 241 -14.53 2.72 15.15
CA ASN A 241 -13.14 2.95 15.52
C ASN A 241 -12.24 3.02 14.28
N TRP A 242 -12.44 2.13 13.32
CA TRP A 242 -11.75 2.14 12.02
C TRP A 242 -12.00 3.45 11.26
N LYS A 243 -13.27 3.91 11.19
CA LYS A 243 -13.66 5.21 10.61
C LYS A 243 -12.96 6.38 11.28
N ASN A 244 -12.99 6.43 12.62
CA ASN A 244 -12.29 7.47 13.38
C ASN A 244 -10.77 7.40 13.17
N CYS A 245 -10.20 6.20 13.12
CA CYS A 245 -8.79 6.00 12.91
C CYS A 245 -8.33 6.60 11.57
N PHE A 246 -8.97 6.24 10.46
CA PHE A 246 -8.49 6.67 9.15
C PHE A 246 -8.73 8.15 8.87
N VAL A 247 -9.88 8.69 9.29
CA VAL A 247 -10.19 10.13 9.12
C VAL A 247 -9.20 11.00 9.90
N ASN A 248 -8.76 10.53 11.08
CA ASN A 248 -7.84 11.30 11.92
C ASN A 248 -6.35 10.98 11.70
N ALA A 249 -6.03 10.01 10.83
CA ALA A 249 -4.64 9.70 10.47
C ALA A 249 -3.97 10.87 9.75
N GLN A 250 -4.65 11.54 8.81
CA GLN A 250 -4.07 12.68 8.10
C GLN A 250 -3.64 13.80 9.06
N TYR A 251 -4.43 14.11 10.09
CA TYR A 251 -4.08 15.13 11.07
C TYR A 251 -2.83 14.75 11.87
N LEU A 252 -2.64 13.47 12.21
CA LEU A 252 -1.41 13.02 12.87
C LEU A 252 -0.18 13.24 12.00
N CYS A 253 -0.27 12.96 10.69
CA CYS A 253 0.82 13.28 9.77
C CYS A 253 1.10 14.79 9.73
N HIS A 254 0.02 15.59 9.64
CA HIS A 254 0.06 16.99 9.26
C HIS A 254 0.15 18.00 10.43
N GLY A 255 0.64 17.59 11.59
CA GLY A 255 0.94 18.49 12.73
C GLY A 255 0.00 18.35 13.92
N GLY A 256 -0.98 17.45 13.82
CA GLY A 256 -1.84 17.02 14.92
C GLY A 256 -2.95 18.00 15.24
N VAL A 257 -3.37 18.86 14.32
CA VAL A 257 -4.48 19.80 14.54
C VAL A 257 -5.64 19.43 13.64
N LYS A 258 -6.81 19.22 14.24
CA LYS A 258 -8.08 19.10 13.54
C LYS A 258 -8.91 20.33 13.85
N ILE A 259 -9.42 20.99 12.80
CA ILE A 259 -10.31 22.13 12.93
C ILE A 259 -11.71 21.66 12.54
N SER A 260 -12.71 22.03 13.32
CA SER A 260 -14.09 21.65 13.05
C SER A 260 -15.00 22.84 13.29
N LYS A 261 -15.81 23.17 12.29
CA LYS A 261 -16.81 24.23 12.34
C LYS A 261 -18.17 23.59 12.62
N ALA A 262 -18.85 24.06 13.66
CA ALA A 262 -20.23 23.68 13.94
C ALA A 262 -21.19 24.46 13.03
N ASP A 263 -22.45 24.01 12.97
CA ASP A 263 -23.49 24.61 12.12
C ASP A 263 -23.79 26.08 12.50
N ASP A 264 -23.54 26.46 13.76
CA ASP A 264 -23.64 27.83 14.26
C ASP A 264 -22.42 28.72 13.92
N GLY A 265 -21.46 28.18 13.18
CA GLY A 265 -20.22 28.85 12.79
C GLY A 265 -19.10 28.75 13.83
N THR A 266 -19.33 28.13 15.00
CA THR A 266 -18.31 27.98 16.04
C THR A 266 -17.16 27.11 15.57
N VAL A 267 -15.94 27.64 15.61
CA VAL A 267 -14.72 26.91 15.26
C VAL A 267 -14.10 26.26 16.51
N SER A 268 -13.89 24.95 16.46
CA SER A 268 -13.22 24.18 17.50
C SER A 268 -11.91 23.59 16.98
N LYS A 269 -10.86 23.63 17.82
CA LYS A 269 -9.54 23.05 17.52
C LYS A 269 -9.27 21.88 18.45
N LYS A 270 -8.94 20.72 17.88
CA LYS A 270 -8.49 19.55 18.63
C LYS A 270 -7.05 19.22 18.30
N TYR A 271 -6.24 19.09 19.34
CA TYR A 271 -4.83 18.76 19.22
C TYR A 271 -4.62 17.29 19.53
N ALA A 272 -4.17 16.52 18.55
CA ALA A 272 -3.91 15.08 18.67
C ALA A 272 -2.99 14.77 19.85
N LYS A 273 -1.93 15.56 20.09
CA LYS A 273 -1.06 15.39 21.27
C LYS A 273 -1.85 15.48 22.58
N THR A 274 -2.70 16.48 22.71
CA THR A 274 -3.54 16.69 23.90
C THR A 274 -4.56 15.56 24.07
N GLU A 275 -5.24 15.16 23.00
CA GLU A 275 -6.25 14.10 23.04
C GLU A 275 -5.65 12.74 23.35
N LEU A 276 -4.48 12.46 22.78
CA LEU A 276 -3.71 11.28 23.10
C LEU A 276 -3.05 11.37 24.47
N GLY A 277 -3.00 12.54 25.12
CA GLY A 277 -2.34 12.75 26.40
C GLY A 277 -0.82 12.63 26.34
N VAL A 278 -0.22 13.07 25.24
CA VAL A 278 1.23 13.21 25.02
C VAL A 278 1.66 14.53 25.68
N LYS A 279 2.60 14.46 26.62
CA LYS A 279 3.12 15.60 27.37
C LYS A 279 4.64 15.68 27.21
N THR A 280 5.22 16.85 27.47
CA THR A 280 6.66 16.96 27.76
C THR A 280 6.95 16.10 28.98
N CYS A 281 8.03 15.32 28.92
CA CYS A 281 8.48 14.53 30.05
C CYS A 281 9.67 15.29 30.64
N ASP A 282 9.44 16.01 31.74
CA ASP A 282 10.50 16.75 32.41
C ASP A 282 11.60 15.78 32.89
N ASP A 283 12.82 16.31 33.08
CA ASP A 283 14.03 15.53 33.32
C ASP A 283 13.89 14.71 34.62
N PRO A 284 14.34 13.45 34.67
CA PRO A 284 14.49 12.69 35.92
C PRO A 284 15.13 13.46 37.09
N SER A 285 15.91 14.51 36.84
CA SER A 285 16.45 15.41 37.85
C SER A 285 15.39 16.20 38.65
N ASP A 286 14.18 16.37 38.11
CA ASP A 286 13.10 17.13 38.76
C ASP A 286 12.22 16.26 39.67
N CYS A 287 12.51 14.96 39.79
CA CYS A 287 11.92 14.09 40.80
C CYS A 287 12.51 14.37 42.20
N ASP A 288 12.41 15.59 42.71
CA ASP A 288 12.69 15.90 44.12
C ASP A 288 11.48 15.52 44.99
N ALA A 289 11.20 14.21 45.02
CA ALA A 289 10.19 13.67 45.90
C ALA A 289 10.80 13.53 47.30
N SER A 290 10.33 14.37 48.22
CA SER A 290 10.72 14.41 49.64
C SER A 290 10.43 13.11 50.42
N SER A 291 9.78 12.12 49.80
CA SER A 291 9.53 10.79 50.39
C SER A 291 10.17 9.66 49.56
N VAL A 292 10.76 8.66 50.25
CA VAL A 292 11.37 7.46 49.64
C VAL A 292 10.33 6.61 48.89
N THR A 293 9.05 6.73 49.25
CA THR A 293 7.92 6.00 48.66
C THR A 293 7.43 6.55 47.33
N ASP A 294 7.68 7.82 47.00
CA ASP A 294 7.19 8.46 45.77
C ASP A 294 8.19 8.39 44.59
N LYS A 295 9.46 8.08 44.86
CA LYS A 295 10.52 7.95 43.83
C LYS A 295 10.26 6.84 42.80
N PRO A 296 9.79 5.62 43.17
CA PRO A 296 9.49 4.57 42.18
C PRO A 296 8.31 4.91 41.26
N LYS A 297 7.33 5.67 41.78
CA LYS A 297 6.17 6.14 41.01
C LYS A 297 6.58 7.21 40.00
N CYS A 298 7.34 8.23 40.42
CA CYS A 298 7.88 9.28 39.52
C CYS A 298 8.68 8.67 38.35
N LYS A 299 9.58 7.73 38.63
CA LYS A 299 10.37 7.03 37.58
C LYS A 299 9.51 6.25 36.59
N ARG A 300 8.46 5.58 37.07
CA ARG A 300 7.51 4.82 36.22
C ARG A 300 6.71 5.75 35.32
N ASP A 301 6.28 6.88 35.86
CA ASP A 301 5.49 7.88 35.13
C ASP A 301 6.33 8.54 34.02
N ILE A 302 7.59 8.89 34.29
CA ILE A 302 8.53 9.39 33.28
C ILE A 302 8.78 8.33 32.18
N LYS A 303 9.01 7.06 32.54
CA LYS A 303 9.22 5.98 31.55
C LYS A 303 7.99 5.82 30.66
N THR A 304 6.80 5.86 31.25
CA THR A 304 5.51 5.75 30.53
C THR A 304 5.32 6.96 29.60
N CYS A 305 5.64 8.17 30.08
CA CYS A 305 5.61 9.39 29.28
C CYS A 305 6.58 9.32 28.09
N LYS A 306 7.83 8.90 28.30
CA LYS A 306 8.84 8.75 27.24
C LYS A 306 8.40 7.72 26.20
N GLN A 307 7.85 6.59 26.64
CA GLN A 307 7.32 5.57 25.72
C GLN A 307 6.16 6.13 24.89
N LYS A 308 5.26 6.90 25.51
CA LYS A 308 4.12 7.49 24.82
C LYS A 308 4.54 8.53 23.77
N ASN A 309 5.59 9.30 24.03
CA ASN A 309 6.20 10.18 23.03
C ASN A 309 6.80 9.40 21.86
N LYS A 310 7.47 8.27 22.13
CA LYS A 310 7.97 7.38 21.07
C LYS A 310 6.84 6.77 20.24
N ASP A 311 5.78 6.30 20.90
CA ASP A 311 4.58 5.76 20.25
C ASP A 311 3.90 6.84 19.38
N TYR A 312 3.79 8.08 19.86
CA TYR A 312 3.26 9.20 19.08
C TYR A 312 4.13 9.51 17.85
N LYS A 313 5.45 9.57 18.00
CA LYS A 313 6.37 9.78 16.87
C LYS A 313 6.24 8.67 15.83
N TYR A 314 6.22 7.41 16.28
CA TYR A 314 6.02 6.25 15.41
C TYR A 314 4.67 6.31 14.68
N THR A 315 3.60 6.66 15.39
CA THR A 315 2.26 6.84 14.82
C THR A 315 2.24 7.92 13.75
N LYS A 316 2.91 9.07 13.99
CA LYS A 316 3.01 10.17 13.02
C LYS A 316 3.67 9.70 11.72
N THR A 317 4.79 8.99 11.80
CA THR A 317 5.50 8.48 10.60
C THR A 317 4.61 7.51 9.82
N ARG A 318 3.99 6.53 10.50
CA ARG A 318 3.04 5.58 9.88
C ARG A 318 1.82 6.27 9.27
N ALA A 319 1.33 7.33 9.90
CA ALA A 319 0.21 8.12 9.38
C ALA A 319 0.61 8.88 8.10
N CYS A 320 1.84 9.39 8.01
CA CYS A 320 2.33 10.01 6.78
C CYS A 320 2.54 9.00 5.65
N GLU A 321 3.01 7.79 5.96
CA GLU A 321 3.07 6.69 4.98
C GLU A 321 1.68 6.36 4.42
N LEU A 322 0.67 6.23 5.29
CA LEU A 322 -0.72 6.02 4.87
C LEU A 322 -1.22 7.18 4.01
N THR A 323 -1.03 8.43 4.44
CA THR A 323 -1.43 9.62 3.68
C THR A 323 -0.79 9.65 2.29
N ASN A 324 0.50 9.34 2.19
CA ASN A 324 1.21 9.28 0.90
C ASN A 324 0.66 8.16 0.01
N PHE A 325 0.43 6.96 0.57
CA PHE A 325 -0.20 5.87 -0.15
C PHE A 325 -1.59 6.26 -0.70
N LEU A 326 -2.40 6.95 0.10
CA LEU A 326 -3.72 7.44 -0.33
C LEU A 326 -3.61 8.48 -1.44
N LYS A 327 -2.65 9.40 -1.37
CA LYS A 327 -2.39 10.39 -2.42
C LYS A 327 -1.94 9.74 -3.73
N VAL A 328 -1.02 8.78 -3.67
CA VAL A 328 -0.55 8.03 -4.84
C VAL A 328 -1.72 7.24 -5.46
N THR A 329 -2.50 6.55 -4.62
CA THR A 329 -3.65 5.77 -5.11
C THR A 329 -4.72 6.67 -5.71
N ARG A 330 -4.94 7.86 -5.16
CA ARG A 330 -5.82 8.89 -5.74
C ARG A 330 -5.34 9.33 -7.12
N GLN A 331 -4.03 9.51 -7.34
CA GLN A 331 -3.52 9.83 -8.69
C GLN A 331 -3.75 8.69 -9.70
N ASN A 332 -3.60 7.44 -9.24
CA ASN A 332 -3.93 6.28 -10.06
C ASN A 332 -5.43 6.24 -10.40
N LEU A 333 -6.30 6.47 -9.41
CA LEU A 333 -7.75 6.55 -9.62
C LEU A 333 -8.14 7.67 -10.59
N LYS A 334 -7.56 8.87 -10.44
CA LYS A 334 -7.75 9.99 -11.38
C LYS A 334 -7.38 9.61 -12.81
N THR A 335 -6.26 8.93 -13.00
CA THR A 335 -5.82 8.46 -14.32
C THR A 335 -6.79 7.43 -14.90
N VAL A 336 -7.24 6.49 -14.08
CA VAL A 336 -8.22 5.46 -14.43
C VAL A 336 -9.57 6.09 -14.83
N GLU A 337 -10.04 7.08 -14.08
CA GLU A 337 -11.27 7.83 -14.39
C GLU A 337 -11.15 8.59 -15.72
N LYS A 338 -10.00 9.23 -16.00
CA LYS A 338 -9.70 9.89 -17.29
C LYS A 338 -9.73 8.89 -18.45
N ILE A 339 -9.16 7.70 -18.27
CA ILE A 339 -9.20 6.61 -19.26
C ILE A 339 -10.64 6.13 -19.50
N SER A 340 -11.43 5.92 -18.44
CA SER A 340 -12.86 5.56 -18.54
C SER A 340 -13.63 6.60 -19.35
N ALA A 341 -13.48 7.89 -19.04
CA ALA A 341 -14.14 8.96 -19.78
C ALA A 341 -13.71 9.00 -21.26
N GLY A 342 -12.44 8.71 -21.56
CA GLY A 342 -11.94 8.57 -22.92
C GLY A 342 -12.65 7.45 -23.69
N TYR A 343 -12.85 6.28 -23.06
CA TYR A 343 -13.62 5.19 -23.66
C TYR A 343 -15.08 5.60 -23.93
N ASP A 344 -15.75 6.26 -22.98
CA ASP A 344 -17.12 6.75 -23.15
C ASP A 344 -17.25 7.75 -24.31
N GLN A 345 -16.25 8.62 -24.49
CA GLN A 345 -16.19 9.54 -25.64
C GLN A 345 -16.00 8.82 -26.98
N VAL A 346 -15.16 7.78 -27.03
CA VAL A 346 -14.99 6.96 -28.24
C VAL A 346 -16.30 6.21 -28.56
N PHE A 347 -16.97 5.67 -27.54
CA PHE A 347 -18.22 4.95 -27.69
C PHE A 347 -19.38 5.84 -28.13
N SER A 348 -19.52 7.03 -27.56
CA SER A 348 -20.56 8.00 -27.96
C SER A 348 -20.37 8.48 -29.41
N LYS A 349 -19.16 8.41 -29.95
CA LYS A 349 -18.83 8.71 -31.36
C LYS A 349 -18.94 7.50 -32.30
N GLY A 350 -19.47 6.36 -31.83
CA GLY A 350 -19.71 5.18 -32.66
C GLY A 350 -18.52 4.24 -32.84
N GLY A 351 -17.45 4.38 -32.06
CA GLY A 351 -16.22 3.57 -32.12
C GLY A 351 -16.34 2.12 -31.64
N ARG A 352 -17.47 1.43 -31.89
CA ARG A 352 -17.61 0.00 -31.57
C ARG A 352 -17.06 -0.86 -32.71
N GLY A 353 -15.76 -1.13 -32.69
CA GLY A 353 -15.15 -2.15 -33.54
C GLY A 353 -14.58 -3.29 -32.71
N ILE A 354 -15.31 -4.39 -32.56
CA ILE A 354 -14.73 -5.66 -32.08
C ILE A 354 -14.10 -6.34 -33.29
N GLN A 355 -12.79 -6.14 -33.50
CA GLN A 355 -12.02 -6.98 -34.41
C GLN A 355 -11.24 -8.00 -33.59
N GLY A 356 -11.76 -9.23 -33.51
CA GLY A 356 -10.92 -10.36 -33.16
C GLY A 356 -9.83 -10.51 -34.22
N THR A 357 -8.62 -10.89 -33.80
CA THR A 357 -7.47 -11.16 -34.68
C THR A 357 -7.77 -12.22 -35.75
N ASP A 358 -8.85 -12.99 -35.60
CA ASP A 358 -9.34 -13.96 -36.56
C ASP A 358 -10.76 -13.62 -37.05
N SER A 359 -10.85 -12.61 -37.90
CA SER A 359 -12.09 -12.03 -38.46
C SER A 359 -13.02 -13.02 -39.22
N LYS A 360 -12.59 -14.27 -39.41
CA LYS A 360 -13.36 -15.35 -40.05
C LYS A 360 -14.23 -16.16 -39.08
N ASN A 361 -14.05 -16.02 -37.76
CA ASN A 361 -14.67 -16.88 -36.74
C ASN A 361 -15.62 -16.14 -35.77
N GLN A 362 -16.25 -15.03 -36.20
CA GLN A 362 -17.21 -14.29 -35.35
C GLN A 362 -18.33 -15.18 -34.74
N ALA A 363 -18.75 -16.23 -35.45
CA ALA A 363 -19.75 -17.20 -34.97
C ALA A 363 -19.34 -17.99 -33.71
N ASN A 364 -18.04 -18.06 -33.41
CA ASN A 364 -17.47 -18.80 -32.28
C ASN A 364 -17.03 -17.88 -31.14
N THR A 365 -17.48 -16.63 -31.11
CA THR A 365 -17.11 -15.66 -30.06
C THR A 365 -18.31 -15.29 -29.19
N GLN A 366 -18.07 -15.08 -27.89
CA GLN A 366 -19.06 -14.65 -26.92
C GLN A 366 -18.51 -13.48 -26.11
N GLN A 367 -19.25 -12.36 -26.05
CA GLN A 367 -18.88 -11.24 -25.19
C GLN A 367 -19.14 -11.60 -23.71
N VAL A 368 -18.15 -11.33 -22.86
CA VAL A 368 -18.27 -11.53 -21.41
C VAL A 368 -18.94 -10.33 -20.77
N VAL A 369 -19.99 -10.58 -19.99
CA VAL A 369 -20.60 -9.58 -19.10
C VAL A 369 -20.09 -9.87 -17.69
N ILE A 370 -19.15 -9.04 -17.20
CA ILE A 370 -18.59 -9.18 -15.85
C ILE A 370 -19.23 -8.24 -14.81
N ASP A 371 -20.20 -7.42 -15.22
CA ASP A 371 -20.75 -6.37 -14.35
C ASP A 371 -21.44 -6.90 -13.10
N LYS A 372 -21.77 -8.19 -13.02
CA LYS A 372 -22.27 -8.85 -11.80
C LYS A 372 -21.23 -9.75 -11.14
N LYS A 373 -19.96 -9.58 -11.47
CA LYS A 373 -18.87 -10.45 -10.98
C LYS A 373 -17.65 -9.66 -10.51
N ILE A 374 -17.64 -8.34 -10.70
CA ILE A 374 -16.51 -7.48 -10.35
C ILE A 374 -16.11 -7.73 -8.90
N ASP A 375 -17.05 -7.67 -7.97
CA ASP A 375 -16.71 -7.87 -6.56
C ASP A 375 -16.25 -9.30 -6.26
N THR A 376 -16.88 -10.31 -6.88
CA THR A 376 -16.48 -11.72 -6.74
C THR A 376 -15.05 -11.97 -7.22
N MET A 377 -14.64 -11.28 -8.27
CA MET A 377 -13.31 -11.40 -8.88
C MET A 377 -12.21 -10.70 -8.08
N THR A 378 -12.51 -9.56 -7.46
CA THR A 378 -11.51 -8.71 -6.81
C THR A 378 -11.53 -8.78 -5.27
N SER A 379 -12.55 -9.38 -4.62
CA SER A 379 -12.47 -9.67 -3.18
C SER A 379 -11.91 -11.06 -2.92
N VAL A 380 -11.25 -11.16 -1.78
CA VAL A 380 -10.67 -12.38 -1.24
C VAL A 380 -11.09 -12.51 0.23
N THR A 381 -11.48 -13.70 0.66
CA THR A 381 -11.67 -13.98 2.08
C THR A 381 -10.34 -14.33 2.75
N SER A 382 -10.30 -14.30 4.08
CA SER A 382 -9.11 -14.72 4.81
C SER A 382 -8.74 -16.18 4.52
N ASN A 383 -9.70 -17.09 4.33
CA ASN A 383 -9.41 -18.49 3.96
C ASN A 383 -8.93 -18.62 2.51
N GLU A 384 -9.56 -17.92 1.56
CA GLU A 384 -9.11 -17.92 0.15
C GLU A 384 -7.65 -17.45 0.06
N PHE A 385 -7.33 -16.38 0.79
CA PHE A 385 -5.99 -15.82 0.79
C PHE A 385 -4.96 -16.76 1.41
N ILE A 386 -5.26 -17.46 2.50
CA ILE A 386 -4.26 -18.23 3.24
C ILE A 386 -4.14 -19.67 2.75
N ASN A 387 -5.28 -20.36 2.64
CA ASN A 387 -5.34 -21.79 2.40
C ASN A 387 -5.58 -22.10 0.92
N ASP A 388 -6.61 -21.50 0.30
CA ASP A 388 -6.98 -21.85 -1.08
C ASP A 388 -5.92 -21.36 -2.09
N SER A 389 -5.24 -20.25 -1.79
CA SER A 389 -4.13 -19.75 -2.61
C SER A 389 -2.80 -20.48 -2.40
N GLY A 390 -2.63 -21.20 -1.29
CA GLY A 390 -1.34 -21.76 -0.86
C GLY A 390 -0.35 -20.73 -0.29
N PHE A 391 -0.78 -19.51 0.03
CA PHE A 391 0.07 -18.48 0.65
C PHE A 391 0.75 -18.96 1.92
N SER A 392 0.04 -19.70 2.79
CA SER A 392 0.63 -20.21 4.03
C SER A 392 1.83 -21.11 3.77
N ASP A 393 1.80 -21.91 2.70
CA ASP A 393 2.88 -22.84 2.39
C ASP A 393 4.06 -22.09 1.76
N GLY A 394 3.78 -21.17 0.84
CA GLY A 394 4.82 -20.28 0.32
C GLY A 394 5.47 -19.41 1.40
N ALA A 395 4.74 -19.02 2.46
CA ALA A 395 5.30 -18.30 3.60
C ALA A 395 6.21 -19.18 4.48
N LYS A 396 5.90 -20.48 4.62
CA LYS A 396 6.79 -21.44 5.28
C LYS A 396 8.06 -21.68 4.46
N GLU A 397 7.94 -21.73 3.13
CA GLU A 397 9.08 -21.82 2.21
C GLU A 397 9.99 -20.59 2.35
N ASP A 398 9.41 -19.39 2.37
CA ASP A 398 10.15 -18.13 2.59
C ASP A 398 10.90 -18.14 3.93
N LEU A 399 10.25 -18.62 5.01
CA LEU A 399 10.85 -18.72 6.33
C LEU A 399 11.99 -19.75 6.36
N ALA A 400 11.78 -20.93 5.79
CA ALA A 400 12.79 -21.98 5.70
C ALA A 400 14.01 -21.52 4.88
N GLU A 401 13.83 -20.64 3.89
CA GLU A 401 14.92 -20.02 3.16
C GLU A 401 15.72 -19.03 4.01
N LEU A 402 15.05 -18.21 4.84
CA LEU A 402 15.73 -17.37 5.81
C LEU A 402 16.50 -18.20 6.85
N GLU A 403 15.94 -19.33 7.29
CA GLU A 403 16.58 -20.24 8.23
C GLU A 403 17.84 -20.92 7.66
N LYS A 404 18.08 -20.88 6.33
CA LYS A 404 19.39 -21.25 5.76
C LYS A 404 20.45 -20.18 5.99
N CYS A 405 20.03 -18.91 6.12
CA CYS A 405 20.91 -17.77 6.39
C CYS A 405 21.28 -17.68 7.88
N ILE A 406 20.41 -18.07 8.81
CA ILE A 406 20.63 -17.95 10.26
C ILE A 406 20.81 -19.31 10.95
N GLN A 407 21.56 -19.35 12.04
CA GLN A 407 21.54 -20.46 12.97
C GLN A 407 20.49 -20.18 14.05
N ALA A 408 19.54 -21.08 14.25
CA ALA A 408 18.53 -20.97 15.31
C ALA A 408 18.93 -21.73 16.59
N ASP A 409 18.47 -21.25 17.75
CA ASP A 409 18.51 -21.99 19.01
C ASP A 409 17.41 -23.09 19.06
N GLN A 410 17.35 -23.83 20.17
CA GLN A 410 16.35 -24.88 20.39
C GLN A 410 14.89 -24.36 20.40
N ASN A 411 14.70 -23.04 20.52
CA ASN A 411 13.39 -22.39 20.52
C ASN A 411 13.08 -21.73 19.16
N GLY A 412 13.92 -21.93 18.14
CA GLY A 412 13.76 -21.33 16.81
C GLY A 412 14.19 -19.87 16.70
N ASN A 413 14.92 -19.33 17.68
CA ASN A 413 15.40 -17.94 17.62
C ASN A 413 16.77 -17.88 16.93
N ALA A 414 16.95 -16.95 15.99
CA ALA A 414 18.25 -16.69 15.40
C ALA A 414 19.30 -16.35 16.48
N VAL A 415 20.45 -17.03 16.51
CA VAL A 415 21.55 -16.77 17.46
C VAL A 415 22.87 -16.45 16.76
N ALA A 416 23.02 -16.83 15.50
CA ALA A 416 24.16 -16.49 14.68
C ALA A 416 23.78 -16.45 13.19
N ILE A 417 24.67 -15.94 12.35
CA ILE A 417 24.53 -16.04 10.90
C ILE A 417 25.26 -17.32 10.44
N ALA A 418 24.56 -18.17 9.70
CA ALA A 418 25.06 -19.47 9.23
C ALA A 418 25.68 -19.37 7.82
N ASP A 419 25.01 -18.68 6.89
CA ASP A 419 25.48 -18.52 5.50
C ASP A 419 25.30 -17.06 5.02
N ALA A 420 26.43 -16.38 4.88
CA ALA A 420 26.53 -15.01 4.37
C ALA A 420 25.86 -14.82 2.99
N ASN A 421 26.02 -15.79 2.08
CA ASN A 421 25.49 -15.67 0.73
C ASN A 421 23.98 -15.85 0.73
N ALA A 422 23.45 -16.78 1.53
CA ALA A 422 22.00 -16.92 1.73
C ALA A 422 21.38 -15.63 2.32
N CYS A 423 22.09 -14.93 3.21
CA CYS A 423 21.59 -13.71 3.83
C CYS A 423 21.46 -12.51 2.88
N LYS A 424 22.18 -12.49 1.75
CA LYS A 424 22.09 -11.40 0.75
C LYS A 424 20.70 -11.25 0.15
N LYS A 425 19.87 -12.30 0.19
CA LYS A 425 18.46 -12.24 -0.23
C LYS A 425 17.60 -11.35 0.68
N PHE A 426 17.97 -11.23 1.96
CA PHE A 426 17.18 -10.56 2.99
C PHE A 426 17.80 -9.23 3.44
N LEU A 427 19.11 -9.09 3.32
CA LEU A 427 19.84 -7.91 3.76
C LEU A 427 20.87 -7.50 2.69
N ASN A 428 20.71 -6.29 2.15
CA ASN A 428 21.56 -5.70 1.13
C ASN A 428 22.93 -5.30 1.71
N THR A 429 24.01 -5.81 1.13
CA THR A 429 25.38 -5.44 1.52
C THR A 429 25.96 -4.28 0.69
N ASP A 430 25.29 -3.86 -0.38
CA ASP A 430 25.69 -2.69 -1.17
C ASP A 430 25.17 -1.42 -0.48
N LYS A 431 25.97 -0.92 0.46
CA LYS A 431 25.61 0.25 1.26
C LYS A 431 25.67 1.51 0.41
N GLU A 432 26.59 1.59 -0.54
CA GLU A 432 26.70 2.73 -1.45
C GLU A 432 25.43 2.90 -2.30
N ALA A 433 24.92 1.81 -2.88
CA ALA A 433 23.66 1.85 -3.63
C ALA A 433 22.47 2.25 -2.73
N SER A 434 22.42 1.74 -1.50
CA SER A 434 21.41 2.15 -0.52
C SER A 434 21.49 3.64 -0.16
N GLU A 435 22.69 4.20 0.01
CA GLU A 435 22.87 5.64 0.29
C GLU A 435 22.53 6.52 -0.93
N LYS A 436 22.88 6.09 -2.14
CA LYS A 436 22.44 6.77 -3.38
C LYS A 436 20.93 6.81 -3.48
N LEU A 437 20.25 5.70 -3.18
CA LEU A 437 18.79 5.63 -3.22
C LEU A 437 18.13 6.59 -2.21
N LYS A 438 18.65 6.65 -0.97
CA LYS A 438 18.19 7.60 0.05
C LYS A 438 18.40 9.04 -0.38
N ALA A 439 19.58 9.34 -0.92
CA ALA A 439 19.95 10.66 -1.41
C ALA A 439 19.03 11.12 -2.54
N GLU A 440 18.86 10.30 -3.58
CA GLU A 440 17.99 10.57 -4.73
C GLU A 440 16.56 10.86 -4.27
N HIS A 441 16.01 10.00 -3.41
CA HIS A 441 14.67 10.19 -2.88
C HIS A 441 14.53 11.49 -2.06
N ALA A 442 15.51 11.79 -1.21
CA ALA A 442 15.49 12.98 -0.39
C ALA A 442 15.55 14.25 -1.24
N ILE A 443 16.42 14.30 -2.27
CA ILE A 443 16.51 15.44 -3.19
C ILE A 443 15.18 15.65 -3.87
N ARG A 444 14.56 14.59 -4.40
CA ARG A 444 13.26 14.67 -5.06
C ARG A 444 12.16 15.23 -4.15
N LEU A 445 11.99 14.66 -2.96
CA LEU A 445 10.94 15.10 -2.04
C LEU A 445 11.15 16.54 -1.55
N LYS A 446 12.41 16.96 -1.36
CA LYS A 446 12.73 18.33 -0.99
C LYS A 446 12.53 19.30 -2.16
N ALA A 447 12.89 18.92 -3.38
CA ALA A 447 12.63 19.72 -4.57
C ALA A 447 11.13 19.92 -4.83
N LEU A 448 10.31 18.89 -4.61
CA LEU A 448 8.85 19.02 -4.64
C LEU A 448 8.34 19.97 -3.53
N THR A 449 8.97 19.94 -2.36
CA THR A 449 8.65 20.88 -1.27
C THR A 449 8.95 22.33 -1.67
N GLU A 450 10.04 22.57 -2.40
CA GLU A 450 10.34 23.89 -2.98
C GLU A 450 9.36 24.27 -4.10
N LYS A 451 8.94 23.32 -4.95
CA LYS A 451 7.94 23.57 -6.00
C LYS A 451 6.61 24.08 -5.42
N VAL A 452 6.16 23.53 -4.29
CA VAL A 452 4.92 23.95 -3.61
C VAL A 452 5.02 25.39 -3.05
N LYS A 453 6.23 25.93 -2.80
CA LYS A 453 6.38 27.33 -2.38
C LYS A 453 6.06 28.35 -3.49
N LYS A 454 5.90 27.91 -4.75
CA LYS A 454 5.35 28.75 -5.82
C LYS A 454 3.90 29.17 -5.52
N ILE A 455 3.19 28.43 -4.65
CA ILE A 455 1.96 28.90 -4.01
C ILE A 455 2.33 30.03 -3.05
N ASP A 456 2.37 31.25 -3.56
CA ASP A 456 2.78 32.42 -2.81
C ASP A 456 1.74 32.79 -1.74
N ILE A 457 2.15 32.78 -0.47
CA ILE A 457 1.31 33.11 0.68
C ILE A 457 1.04 34.62 0.82
N GLU A 458 1.87 35.45 0.20
CA GLU A 458 1.84 36.91 0.37
C GLU A 458 0.86 37.58 -0.59
N THR A 459 0.39 36.84 -1.61
CA THR A 459 -0.52 37.35 -2.64
C THR A 459 -1.90 36.69 -2.57
N GLU A 460 -2.93 37.39 -3.03
CA GLU A 460 -4.28 36.83 -3.20
C GLU A 460 -4.41 36.01 -4.51
N ASP A 461 -3.37 35.92 -5.34
CA ASP A 461 -3.39 35.16 -6.58
C ASP A 461 -3.67 33.67 -6.32
N THR A 462 -4.69 33.12 -6.96
CA THR A 462 -5.13 31.74 -6.79
C THR A 462 -4.58 30.80 -7.85
N LYS A 463 -3.91 31.26 -8.91
CA LYS A 463 -3.51 30.40 -10.04
C LYS A 463 -2.72 29.16 -9.66
N GLU A 464 -1.64 29.31 -8.89
CA GLU A 464 -0.82 28.18 -8.43
C GLU A 464 -1.58 27.31 -7.42
N LEU A 465 -2.47 27.90 -6.62
CA LEU A 465 -3.34 27.17 -5.70
C LEU A 465 -4.37 26.32 -6.46
N GLU A 466 -5.02 26.87 -7.48
CA GLU A 466 -5.96 26.18 -8.35
C GLU A 466 -5.26 25.04 -9.09
N SER A 467 -4.09 25.29 -9.69
CA SER A 467 -3.29 24.24 -10.32
C SER A 467 -2.92 23.13 -9.34
N PHE A 468 -2.58 23.48 -8.09
CA PHE A 468 -2.32 22.48 -7.06
C PHE A 468 -3.56 21.64 -6.74
N LEU A 469 -4.74 22.26 -6.55
CA LEU A 469 -5.98 21.55 -6.24
C LEU A 469 -6.47 20.69 -7.42
N GLN A 470 -6.29 21.16 -8.66
CA GLN A 470 -6.51 20.37 -9.88
C GLN A 470 -5.57 19.17 -9.94
N ASP A 471 -4.28 19.34 -9.57
CA ASP A 471 -3.33 18.23 -9.45
C ASP A 471 -3.84 17.20 -8.41
N GLN A 472 -4.40 17.64 -7.28
CA GLN A 472 -5.04 16.76 -6.29
C GLN A 472 -6.34 16.08 -6.80
N GLY A 473 -6.81 16.40 -8.01
CA GLY A 473 -7.98 15.80 -8.63
C GLY A 473 -9.31 16.47 -8.25
N MET A 474 -9.30 17.71 -7.79
CA MET A 474 -10.52 18.50 -7.63
C MET A 474 -10.98 19.06 -8.98
N SER A 475 -12.29 19.11 -9.19
CA SER A 475 -12.90 19.76 -10.36
C SER A 475 -12.86 21.29 -10.22
N ASP A 476 -12.97 22.01 -11.33
CA ASP A 476 -13.01 23.49 -11.31
C ASP A 476 -14.18 24.02 -10.47
N ASP A 477 -15.33 23.34 -10.51
CA ASP A 477 -16.51 23.67 -9.70
C ASP A 477 -16.23 23.47 -8.20
N ASP A 478 -15.59 22.36 -7.81
CA ASP A 478 -15.23 22.09 -6.41
C ASP A 478 -14.19 23.10 -5.91
N ILE A 479 -13.25 23.49 -6.76
CA ILE A 479 -12.24 24.50 -6.45
C ILE A 479 -12.92 25.85 -6.24
N GLY A 480 -13.80 26.27 -7.15
CA GLY A 480 -14.57 27.52 -7.00
C GLY A 480 -15.36 27.54 -5.69
N ASN A 481 -16.04 26.44 -5.36
CA ASN A 481 -16.81 26.31 -4.12
C ASN A 481 -15.92 26.33 -2.86
N GLN A 482 -14.76 25.66 -2.92
CA GLN A 482 -13.81 25.66 -1.81
C GLN A 482 -13.21 27.05 -1.61
N LEU A 483 -12.75 27.72 -2.67
CA LEU A 483 -12.10 29.02 -2.57
C LEU A 483 -13.08 30.14 -2.18
N ALA A 484 -14.37 30.03 -2.51
CA ALA A 484 -15.38 31.03 -2.15
C ALA A 484 -15.65 31.15 -0.64
N ASN A 485 -15.38 30.11 0.14
CA ASN A 485 -15.84 29.99 1.53
C ASN A 485 -14.71 29.85 2.56
N VAL A 486 -13.47 30.17 2.16
CA VAL A 486 -12.27 29.94 2.98
C VAL A 486 -11.33 31.14 2.97
N ASP A 487 -10.59 31.30 4.06
CA ASP A 487 -9.45 32.19 4.11
C ASP A 487 -8.31 31.62 3.23
N ILE A 488 -8.11 32.24 2.06
CA ILE A 488 -7.14 31.80 1.04
C ILE A 488 -5.72 31.76 1.60
N VAL A 489 -5.31 32.77 2.37
CA VAL A 489 -3.97 32.85 2.95
C VAL A 489 -3.76 31.68 3.92
N LYS A 490 -4.72 31.42 4.81
CA LYS A 490 -4.65 30.28 5.73
C LYS A 490 -4.68 28.93 5.01
N LEU A 491 -5.42 28.81 3.91
CA LEU A 491 -5.43 27.59 3.10
C LEU A 491 -4.05 27.35 2.47
N LYS A 492 -3.43 28.38 1.89
CA LYS A 492 -2.07 28.31 1.33
C LYS A 492 -1.05 27.92 2.39
N GLU A 493 -1.07 28.59 3.55
CA GLU A 493 -0.21 28.25 4.69
C GLU A 493 -0.42 26.79 5.11
N GLN A 494 -1.68 26.35 5.22
CA GLN A 494 -2.00 24.97 5.57
C GLN A 494 -1.42 24.01 4.54
N ILE A 495 -1.62 24.23 3.24
CA ILE A 495 -1.11 23.37 2.16
C ILE A 495 0.41 23.24 2.24
N ILE A 496 1.15 24.35 2.25
CA ILE A 496 2.61 24.36 2.28
C ILE A 496 3.13 23.65 3.53
N SER A 497 2.52 23.93 4.67
CA SER A 497 2.89 23.37 5.97
C SER A 497 2.62 21.87 6.07
N ARG A 498 1.48 21.40 5.55
CA ARG A 498 1.14 19.98 5.43
C ARG A 498 2.12 19.27 4.51
N TYR A 499 2.39 19.84 3.34
CA TYR A 499 3.27 19.28 2.33
C TYR A 499 4.70 19.10 2.87
N LYS A 500 5.29 20.17 3.44
CA LYS A 500 6.63 20.11 4.06
C LYS A 500 6.73 19.04 5.14
N ARG A 501 5.79 19.01 6.09
CA ARG A 501 5.80 18.03 7.19
C ARG A 501 5.69 16.60 6.70
N GLU A 502 4.82 16.37 5.72
CA GLU A 502 4.63 15.05 5.13
C GLU A 502 5.91 14.57 4.45
N LYS A 503 6.49 15.39 3.54
CA LYS A 503 7.69 15.00 2.80
C LYS A 503 8.89 14.77 3.74
N GLU A 504 9.05 15.57 4.79
CA GLU A 504 10.09 15.35 5.80
C GLU A 504 9.92 14.03 6.57
N GLU A 505 8.70 13.61 6.87
CA GLU A 505 8.44 12.31 7.52
C GLU A 505 8.61 11.14 6.55
N LEU A 506 8.28 11.31 5.27
CA LEU A 506 8.50 10.28 4.25
C LEU A 506 9.98 10.01 4.00
N ILE A 507 10.82 11.05 3.98
CA ILE A 507 12.29 10.88 3.89
C ILE A 507 12.79 10.03 5.06
N LYS A 508 12.36 10.33 6.29
CA LYS A 508 12.74 9.55 7.48
C LYS A 508 12.25 8.11 7.39
N SER A 509 10.99 7.92 7.02
CA SER A 509 10.37 6.59 6.85
C SER A 509 11.16 5.73 5.86
N LEU A 510 11.47 6.27 4.67
CA LEU A 510 12.23 5.52 3.68
C LEU A 510 13.64 5.22 4.16
N ASN A 511 14.33 6.20 4.76
CA ASN A 511 15.66 6.00 5.31
C ASN A 511 15.66 4.86 6.34
N ASP A 512 14.67 4.84 7.23
CA ASP A 512 14.47 3.76 8.19
C ASP A 512 14.19 2.41 7.51
N GLU A 513 13.38 2.37 6.45
CA GLU A 513 13.05 1.13 5.72
C GLU A 513 14.26 0.55 4.97
N ILE A 514 15.03 1.40 4.29
CA ILE A 514 16.28 1.00 3.65
C ILE A 514 17.28 0.52 4.71
N ASN A 515 17.37 1.21 5.86
CA ASN A 515 18.27 0.82 6.96
C ASN A 515 17.91 -0.53 7.59
N LYS A 516 16.62 -0.88 7.67
CA LYS A 516 16.18 -2.19 8.18
C LYS A 516 16.66 -3.34 7.30
N THR A 517 16.90 -3.08 6.03
CA THR A 517 17.24 -4.07 5.00
C THR A 517 18.63 -3.89 4.41
N THR A 518 19.46 -2.97 4.93
CA THR A 518 20.85 -2.76 4.50
C THR A 518 21.79 -3.14 5.62
N SER A 519 22.90 -3.82 5.32
CA SER A 519 23.95 -4.15 6.28
C SER A 519 24.59 -2.88 6.87
N THR A 520 25.13 -2.97 8.08
CA THR A 520 25.89 -1.86 8.68
C THR A 520 27.22 -1.58 7.96
N GLU A 521 27.82 -2.61 7.35
CA GLU A 521 29.11 -2.54 6.68
C GLU A 521 28.97 -2.77 5.18
N ASP A 522 29.80 -2.11 4.38
CA ASP A 522 29.75 -2.26 2.93
C ASP A 522 30.43 -3.57 2.50
N GLY A 523 29.76 -4.33 1.65
CA GLY A 523 30.24 -5.60 1.09
C GLY A 523 30.32 -6.79 2.06
N LYS A 524 30.02 -6.61 3.36
CA LYS A 524 30.10 -7.66 4.38
C LYS A 524 29.05 -7.50 5.48
N PHE A 525 28.72 -8.58 6.17
CA PHE A 525 27.86 -8.55 7.35
C PHE A 525 28.71 -8.45 8.63
N ASP A 526 28.11 -7.90 9.68
CA ASP A 526 28.70 -7.84 11.02
C ASP A 526 28.62 -9.19 11.74
N PHE A 527 29.48 -10.15 11.39
CA PHE A 527 29.46 -11.53 11.92
C PHE A 527 30.06 -11.66 13.33
N ASP A 528 31.04 -10.83 13.67
CA ASP A 528 31.95 -11.09 14.80
C ASP A 528 31.37 -10.70 16.16
N LYS A 529 30.15 -10.13 16.19
CA LYS A 529 29.54 -9.56 17.41
C LYS A 529 28.42 -10.41 18.02
N GLY A 530 28.13 -11.59 17.48
CA GLY A 530 27.06 -12.47 17.99
C GLY A 530 25.75 -11.71 18.19
N ASP A 531 25.12 -11.81 19.37
CA ASP A 531 23.89 -11.11 19.71
C ASP A 531 23.97 -9.57 19.67
N ALA A 532 25.17 -8.99 19.75
CA ALA A 532 25.39 -7.55 19.61
C ALA A 532 25.50 -7.09 18.15
N SER A 533 25.49 -8.02 17.18
CA SER A 533 25.47 -7.69 15.75
C SER A 533 24.18 -6.97 15.36
N ALA A 534 24.32 -5.78 14.80
CA ALA A 534 23.18 -5.02 14.28
C ALA A 534 22.49 -5.74 13.11
N ASP A 535 23.26 -6.48 12.30
CA ASP A 535 22.72 -7.24 11.17
C ASP A 535 21.96 -8.48 11.63
N LEU A 536 22.45 -9.19 12.66
CA LEU A 536 21.70 -10.28 13.28
C LEU A 536 20.38 -9.78 13.88
N GLN A 537 20.35 -8.60 14.50
CA GLN A 537 19.11 -8.01 15.03
C GLN A 537 18.11 -7.66 13.91
N LYS A 538 18.58 -7.21 12.74
CA LYS A 538 17.72 -7.01 11.56
C LYS A 538 17.17 -8.35 11.07
N LEU A 539 18.01 -9.38 10.94
CA LEU A 539 17.58 -10.72 10.53
C LEU A 539 16.59 -11.36 11.53
N LYS A 540 16.81 -11.20 12.84
CA LYS A 540 15.84 -11.60 13.89
C LYS A 540 14.47 -10.96 13.68
N LYS A 541 14.46 -9.68 13.29
CA LYS A 541 13.23 -8.95 13.01
C LYS A 541 12.55 -9.47 11.75
N ILE A 542 13.30 -9.68 10.66
CA ILE A 542 12.77 -10.28 9.42
C ILE A 542 12.20 -11.68 9.72
N HIS A 543 12.88 -12.48 10.54
CA HIS A 543 12.41 -13.79 10.99
C HIS A 543 11.09 -13.69 11.75
N SER A 544 10.98 -12.77 12.71
CA SER A 544 9.72 -12.49 13.45
C SER A 544 8.58 -12.03 12.51
N GLU A 545 8.90 -11.25 11.49
CA GLU A 545 7.93 -10.78 10.49
C GLU A 545 7.47 -11.91 9.57
N LEU A 546 8.39 -12.76 9.07
CA LEU A 546 8.05 -13.92 8.23
C LEU A 546 7.28 -14.99 9.01
N SER A 547 7.68 -15.31 10.24
CA SER A 547 7.00 -16.33 11.04
C SER A 547 5.56 -15.95 11.41
N SER A 548 5.29 -14.66 11.60
CA SER A 548 3.94 -14.14 11.86
C SER A 548 3.19 -13.67 10.62
N LYS A 549 3.78 -13.81 9.41
CA LYS A 549 3.24 -13.28 8.15
C LYS A 549 1.85 -13.85 7.86
N THR A 550 1.70 -15.17 7.91
CA THR A 550 0.44 -15.88 7.67
C THR A 550 -0.68 -15.38 8.59
N GLU A 551 -0.45 -15.38 9.90
CA GLU A 551 -1.42 -14.90 10.89
C GLU A 551 -1.74 -13.41 10.68
N SER A 552 -0.72 -12.57 10.48
CA SER A 552 -0.89 -11.12 10.33
C SER A 552 -1.73 -10.73 9.10
N TYR A 553 -1.55 -11.44 7.98
CA TYR A 553 -2.36 -11.22 6.77
C TYR A 553 -3.77 -11.79 6.90
N ALA A 554 -3.94 -12.97 7.52
CA ALA A 554 -5.26 -13.52 7.82
C ALA A 554 -6.08 -12.54 8.65
N GLN A 555 -5.49 -12.01 9.73
CA GLN A 555 -6.07 -11.00 10.61
C GLN A 555 -6.43 -9.73 9.85
N LEU A 556 -5.54 -9.25 8.97
CA LEU A 556 -5.77 -8.04 8.18
C LEU A 556 -6.98 -8.20 7.26
N ILE A 557 -7.05 -9.30 6.51
CA ILE A 557 -8.12 -9.53 5.53
C ILE A 557 -9.45 -9.73 6.25
N HIS A 558 -9.46 -10.56 7.30
CA HIS A 558 -10.66 -10.77 8.11
C HIS A 558 -11.17 -9.47 8.72
N PHE A 559 -10.29 -8.72 9.40
CA PHE A 559 -10.64 -7.44 10.00
C PHE A 559 -11.14 -6.44 8.93
N ASN A 560 -10.44 -6.31 7.80
CA ASN A 560 -10.82 -5.43 6.71
C ASN A 560 -12.21 -5.79 6.15
N ASN A 561 -12.45 -7.06 5.83
CA ASN A 561 -13.71 -7.51 5.24
C ASN A 561 -14.89 -7.30 6.17
N VAL A 562 -14.68 -7.46 7.49
CA VAL A 562 -15.71 -7.20 8.51
C VAL A 562 -15.95 -5.71 8.70
N VAL A 563 -14.92 -4.91 9.01
CA VAL A 563 -15.12 -3.49 9.37
C VAL A 563 -15.54 -2.62 8.18
N SER A 564 -15.06 -2.93 6.97
CA SER A 564 -15.44 -2.18 5.76
C SER A 564 -16.85 -2.51 5.28
N GLY A 565 -17.46 -3.63 5.73
CA GLY A 565 -18.82 -4.00 5.34
C GLY A 565 -19.91 -3.10 5.94
N PHE A 566 -19.56 -2.27 6.92
CA PHE A 566 -20.44 -1.26 7.51
C PHE A 566 -20.20 0.15 6.93
N LEU A 567 -19.49 0.24 5.80
CA LEU A 567 -19.46 1.45 5.00
C LEU A 567 -20.74 1.55 4.17
N ASP A 568 -21.24 2.78 4.06
CA ASP A 568 -22.36 3.08 3.19
C ASP A 568 -21.85 3.19 1.75
N ILE A 569 -22.50 2.44 0.85
CA ILE A 569 -22.40 2.55 -0.61
C ILE A 569 -23.61 3.36 -1.07
N GLU A 570 -23.34 4.42 -1.80
CA GLU A 570 -24.35 5.23 -2.46
C GLU A 570 -24.53 4.71 -3.89
N ASP A 571 -25.76 4.37 -4.28
CA ASP A 571 -26.08 3.97 -5.65
C ASP A 571 -26.26 5.18 -6.58
N GLN A 572 -26.48 4.93 -7.87
CA GLN A 572 -26.69 5.98 -8.88
C GLN A 572 -27.92 6.87 -8.61
N SER A 573 -28.84 6.43 -7.73
CA SER A 573 -30.03 7.18 -7.32
C SER A 573 -29.82 7.98 -6.02
N GLY A 574 -28.62 7.93 -5.43
CA GLY A 574 -28.30 8.56 -4.15
C GLY A 574 -28.77 7.76 -2.92
N LYS A 575 -29.29 6.54 -3.12
CA LYS A 575 -29.72 5.68 -2.01
C LYS A 575 -28.50 5.03 -1.37
N LYS A 576 -28.40 5.17 -0.06
CA LYS A 576 -27.32 4.58 0.74
C LYS A 576 -27.69 3.19 1.24
N THR A 577 -26.80 2.23 1.06
CA THR A 577 -26.91 0.85 1.53
C THR A 577 -25.58 0.41 2.13
N ARG A 578 -25.59 -0.47 3.15
CA ARG A 578 -24.32 -0.96 3.74
C ARG A 578 -23.67 -2.02 2.84
N ASN A 579 -22.34 -2.04 2.76
CA ASN A 579 -21.57 -3.06 2.03
C ASN A 579 -21.52 -4.44 2.75
N THR A 580 -22.65 -4.97 3.16
CA THR A 580 -22.70 -6.19 3.98
C THR A 580 -22.28 -7.46 3.22
N ALA A 581 -22.13 -7.39 1.90
CA ALA A 581 -21.63 -8.47 1.05
C ALA A 581 -20.20 -8.91 1.43
N SER A 582 -19.31 -7.98 1.79
CA SER A 582 -17.93 -8.33 2.19
C SER A 582 -17.92 -9.15 3.49
N VAL A 583 -18.77 -8.76 4.45
CA VAL A 583 -18.94 -9.46 5.73
C VAL A 583 -19.49 -10.85 5.48
N LYS A 584 -20.58 -10.96 4.71
CA LYS A 584 -21.20 -12.26 4.42
C LYS A 584 -20.22 -13.24 3.76
N ARG A 585 -19.45 -12.78 2.76
CA ARG A 585 -18.45 -13.61 2.09
C ARG A 585 -17.35 -14.06 3.04
N GLU A 586 -16.83 -13.14 3.84
CA GLU A 586 -15.82 -13.45 4.85
C GLU A 586 -16.34 -14.49 5.85
N LEU A 587 -17.55 -14.31 6.38
CA LEU A 587 -18.12 -15.24 7.36
C LEU A 587 -18.44 -16.61 6.76
N ALA A 588 -18.70 -16.70 5.46
CA ALA A 588 -18.93 -17.96 4.76
C ALA A 588 -17.64 -18.75 4.49
N ASN A 589 -16.50 -18.09 4.29
CA ASN A 589 -15.21 -18.72 4.03
C ASN A 589 -14.07 -18.06 4.82
N SER A 590 -14.21 -18.01 6.14
CA SER A 590 -13.23 -17.38 7.04
C SER A 590 -12.13 -18.36 7.42
N ALA A 591 -10.88 -17.89 7.51
CA ALA A 591 -9.78 -18.65 8.09
C ALA A 591 -9.95 -18.85 9.61
N PHE A 592 -10.83 -18.06 10.24
CA PHE A 592 -11.15 -18.09 11.67
C PHE A 592 -12.42 -18.93 11.98
N SER A 593 -12.93 -19.71 11.02
CA SER A 593 -13.97 -20.71 11.29
C SER A 593 -13.38 -21.95 11.95
N GLN A 594 -14.17 -22.66 12.74
CA GLN A 594 -13.72 -23.87 13.45
C GLN A 594 -13.07 -24.90 12.50
N ASP A 595 -13.69 -25.12 11.34
CA ASP A 595 -13.20 -26.05 10.31
C ASP A 595 -11.86 -25.63 9.69
N ASN A 596 -11.51 -24.35 9.72
CA ASN A 596 -10.32 -23.80 9.08
C ASN A 596 -9.18 -23.49 10.06
N LEU A 597 -9.46 -23.23 11.35
CA LEU A 597 -8.44 -22.98 12.38
C LEU A 597 -7.42 -24.13 12.47
N GLY A 598 -7.86 -25.37 12.30
CA GLY A 598 -6.99 -26.57 12.32
C GLY A 598 -6.18 -26.80 11.05
N LYS A 599 -6.51 -26.15 9.93
CA LYS A 599 -5.79 -26.30 8.65
C LYS A 599 -4.50 -25.49 8.62
N THR A 600 -4.40 -24.45 9.44
CA THR A 600 -3.25 -23.55 9.49
C THR A 600 -2.69 -23.53 10.91
N GLY A 601 -1.54 -24.17 11.15
CA GLY A 601 -0.91 -24.22 12.49
C GLY A 601 -0.63 -22.84 13.10
N ALA A 602 -0.51 -21.78 12.29
CA ALA A 602 -0.33 -20.40 12.74
C ALA A 602 -1.62 -19.74 13.30
N LEU A 603 -2.80 -20.32 13.04
CA LEU A 603 -4.10 -19.79 13.47
C LEU A 603 -4.75 -20.64 14.57
N GLY A 604 -4.19 -21.80 14.92
CA GLY A 604 -4.73 -22.72 15.93
C GLY A 604 -4.65 -22.24 17.39
N ASP A 605 -4.55 -20.93 17.60
CA ASP A 605 -4.56 -20.31 18.93
C ASP A 605 -5.97 -20.33 19.54
N ALA A 606 -6.08 -20.72 20.81
CA ALA A 606 -7.34 -20.77 21.55
C ALA A 606 -8.11 -19.43 21.55
N ARG A 607 -7.43 -18.29 21.32
CA ARG A 607 -8.03 -16.96 21.28
C ARG A 607 -8.99 -16.74 20.11
N TYR A 608 -8.83 -17.48 19.01
CA TYR A 608 -9.67 -17.37 17.80
C TYR A 608 -10.85 -18.34 17.77
N VAL A 609 -10.92 -19.26 18.74
CA VAL A 609 -12.02 -20.22 18.87
C VAL A 609 -13.37 -19.47 18.94
N ASP A 610 -14.34 -20.01 18.21
CA ASP A 610 -15.72 -19.51 18.05
C ASP A 610 -15.85 -18.09 17.47
N GLN A 611 -14.76 -17.50 16.99
CA GLN A 611 -14.79 -16.11 16.53
C GLN A 611 -15.79 -15.89 15.40
N ASN A 612 -15.70 -16.71 14.34
CA ASN A 612 -16.59 -16.56 13.18
C ASN A 612 -18.07 -16.80 13.53
N GLU A 613 -18.36 -17.84 14.31
CA GLU A 613 -19.71 -18.20 14.75
C GLU A 613 -20.32 -17.11 15.64
N THR A 614 -19.54 -16.57 16.57
CA THR A 614 -20.01 -15.50 17.46
C THR A 614 -20.25 -14.20 16.70
N ILE A 615 -19.41 -13.87 15.72
CA ILE A 615 -19.66 -12.72 14.83
C ILE A 615 -20.97 -12.94 14.06
N GLN A 616 -21.17 -14.12 13.45
CA GLN A 616 -22.42 -14.46 12.75
C GLN A 616 -23.64 -14.31 13.68
N GLU A 617 -23.57 -14.81 14.91
CA GLU A 617 -24.64 -14.66 15.90
C GLU A 617 -24.94 -13.20 16.22
N SER A 618 -23.89 -12.41 16.49
CA SER A 618 -24.04 -10.99 16.82
C SER A 618 -24.68 -10.19 15.68
N LEU A 619 -24.45 -10.60 14.43
CA LEU A 619 -24.93 -9.92 13.24
C LEU A 619 -26.28 -10.40 12.74
N LYS A 620 -26.94 -11.38 13.38
CA LYS A 620 -28.28 -11.86 12.96
C LYS A 620 -29.34 -10.76 12.87
N ASN A 621 -29.21 -9.71 13.69
CA ASN A 621 -30.13 -8.57 13.71
C ASN A 621 -29.68 -7.42 12.79
N VAL A 622 -28.51 -7.53 12.16
CA VAL A 622 -28.05 -6.61 11.13
C VAL A 622 -28.55 -7.13 9.80
N GLU A 623 -29.25 -6.29 9.03
CA GLU A 623 -29.72 -6.66 7.69
C GLU A 623 -28.52 -6.83 6.75
N LEU A 624 -28.02 -8.07 6.65
CA LEU A 624 -27.02 -8.46 5.66
C LEU A 624 -27.77 -8.72 4.36
N THR A 625 -27.86 -7.72 3.48
CA THR A 625 -28.62 -7.81 2.24
C THR A 625 -28.02 -8.85 1.30
N ASP A 626 -28.83 -9.82 0.86
CA ASP A 626 -28.48 -10.82 -0.15
C ASP A 626 -28.16 -10.19 -1.52
N ASP A 627 -28.76 -9.03 -1.79
CA ASP A 627 -28.67 -8.28 -3.05
C ASP A 627 -27.61 -7.17 -3.04
N GLY A 628 -26.69 -7.17 -2.06
CA GLY A 628 -25.56 -6.23 -2.05
C GLY A 628 -24.76 -6.37 -3.34
N GLY A 629 -25.02 -5.50 -4.31
CA GLY A 629 -24.76 -5.75 -5.72
C GLY A 629 -23.37 -6.29 -5.99
N GLU A 630 -23.29 -7.45 -6.66
CA GLU A 630 -22.06 -8.02 -7.20
C GLU A 630 -21.35 -7.10 -8.22
N GLN A 631 -21.92 -5.91 -8.47
CA GLN A 631 -21.43 -4.83 -9.30
C GLN A 631 -20.14 -4.18 -8.78
N GLY A 632 -19.79 -4.38 -7.51
CA GLY A 632 -18.59 -3.82 -6.91
C GLY A 632 -18.71 -2.31 -6.70
N ALA A 633 -18.35 -1.84 -5.51
CA ALA A 633 -18.31 -0.40 -5.20
C ALA A 633 -16.91 0.16 -5.48
N THR A 634 -16.84 1.38 -6.00
CA THR A 634 -15.58 2.10 -6.22
C THR A 634 -15.55 3.37 -5.36
N LEU A 635 -14.39 3.68 -4.78
CA LEU A 635 -14.15 4.94 -4.11
C LEU A 635 -13.70 5.98 -5.14
N GLY A 636 -14.48 7.05 -5.29
CA GLY A 636 -14.13 8.18 -6.17
C GLY A 636 -13.06 9.09 -5.58
N VAL A 637 -12.35 9.79 -6.46
CA VAL A 637 -11.34 10.82 -6.09
C VAL A 637 -11.95 11.91 -5.22
N ASP A 638 -13.22 12.27 -5.46
CA ASP A 638 -14.00 13.24 -4.69
C ASP A 638 -14.06 12.87 -3.20
N LYS A 639 -14.34 11.60 -2.86
CA LYS A 639 -14.43 11.14 -1.47
C LYS A 639 -13.07 11.14 -0.79
N ILE A 640 -12.00 10.83 -1.53
CA ILE A 640 -10.65 10.95 -0.98
C ILE A 640 -10.37 12.41 -0.60
N ASN A 641 -10.70 13.35 -1.47
CA ASN A 641 -10.46 14.78 -1.24
C ASN A 641 -11.36 15.37 -0.14
N THR A 642 -12.63 14.99 -0.10
CA THR A 642 -13.63 15.62 0.79
C THR A 642 -13.80 14.94 2.14
N VAL A 643 -13.44 13.66 2.27
CA VAL A 643 -13.62 12.88 3.51
C VAL A 643 -12.29 12.47 4.14
N ILE A 644 -11.32 12.04 3.34
CA ILE A 644 -10.10 11.39 3.86
C ILE A 644 -8.94 12.37 4.01
N LEU A 645 -8.66 13.14 2.95
CA LEU A 645 -7.53 14.09 2.86
C LEU A 645 -8.01 15.55 2.83
N LYS A 646 -9.14 15.82 3.49
CA LYS A 646 -9.78 17.14 3.54
C LYS A 646 -8.87 18.21 4.18
N TYR A 647 -8.86 19.40 3.58
CA TYR A 647 -8.33 20.61 4.17
C TYR A 647 -9.33 21.21 5.18
N ASP A 648 -8.83 21.56 6.37
CA ASP A 648 -9.67 22.22 7.37
C ASP A 648 -9.25 23.70 7.42
N THR A 649 -10.07 24.58 6.89
CA THR A 649 -9.86 26.03 6.98
C THR A 649 -10.75 26.60 8.08
N GLU A 650 -10.29 27.70 8.70
CA GLU A 650 -11.04 28.45 9.72
C GLU A 650 -12.15 29.30 9.12
#